data_AF-A0A0W0ZF71-F1
#
_entry.id   AF-A0A0W0ZF71-F1
#
_cell.length_a   1.000
_cell.length_b   1.000
_cell.length_c   1.000
_cell.angle_alpha   90.00
_cell.angle_beta   90.00
_cell.angle_gamma   90.00
#
_symmetry.space_group_name_H-M   'P 1'
#
loop_
_entity.id
_entity.type
_entity.pdbx_description
1 polymer ?
#
loop_
_entity_poly.entity_id
_entity_poly.type
_entity_poly.pdbx_seq_one_letter_code
_entity_poly.pdbx_strand_id
1 'polypeptide(L)'
;MDSKIEKPFTLTMLGTLTEFTPELKQARKSTPYIKGAAVKDYPKGETLSVISSLIKTSSPVKTTKVDAKNPYPFQADEITVINGPKTDGSDVGEKIGLGLAAILKAIVRGQTPINIVAHSRGVVEAILMAHELETIQSIITACVTFEDVLKHLTEQQAKRYKGTPKNNTPDIIEPLKAQINLIPKEEQEQWFNQLKTHLPNASINLFGIDPVPGDCFPITWYDERYFTVPQIIKNTELIYYANERSDWGFTPMRPEVVSTEKQSLVCYSMPGHHGTGSNGNNGSQQGVIVSPDGYKTTHVQKLMVYKVLNFLSSHKVTFNDGSQIFHQHTALGRKYLGDYAGKKSIDVALLDFPTILRKLYAVIAKNQIAYDAYNATHYAYMGLTKQRRVLHKGHVYGLFNEVFTTYSSYVNEEHALLIQAHFFKIFGLNTASKTLAEMLNTASSVLEEHIKKITAKEKETSILDSEVTRKKVLDTFGIVIRQVSQRYLSDDWGSIEKQKEKGTLYQAIIDIITKFKELSKLENVTVQQFVAELLLLSFTSINHTLVLQAQDLEKDFNYLQESIDYRLTQFFSELLTQVNQIETNSPVILSDIINSEEYKKLPSHPAAIKISHIYKKLTGKGLEKYSCDQLTKTYEEQYTNTIEEFATLYQQIKIFVHDLATLRSIVPSKIIEVDELNLLKQVNGLIATAAERFYKDSPNRLPRLAGSEFMKLAALHAIEHFVVVDPTKEKNKEPEKTNTETTRVVSRTHSFYSKMNTATNGEITPIESITATQP
;
A
#
# COMPACT_ATOMS: atom_id res chain seq x y z
N MET A 1 -13.15 8.51 33.65
CA MET A 1 -11.91 9.31 33.67
C MET A 1 -11.89 10.09 32.38
N ASP A 2 -12.39 11.32 32.40
CA ASP A 2 -12.33 12.20 31.24
C ASP A 2 -10.86 12.52 30.98
N SER A 3 -10.31 11.99 29.88
CA SER A 3 -8.98 12.35 29.43
C SER A 3 -8.96 13.86 29.24
N LYS A 4 -8.25 14.61 30.09
CA LYS A 4 -7.94 16.01 29.84
C LYS A 4 -7.34 16.07 28.44
N ILE A 5 -8.07 16.66 27.49
CA ILE A 5 -7.59 16.85 26.14
C ILE A 5 -6.35 17.74 26.25
N GLU A 6 -5.17 17.19 25.98
CA GLU A 6 -3.91 17.94 25.98
C GLU A 6 -4.01 19.05 24.93
N LYS A 7 -3.84 20.30 25.36
CA LYS A 7 -3.89 21.46 24.47
C LYS A 7 -2.53 21.64 23.79
N PRO A 8 -2.45 21.60 22.45
CA PRO A 8 -1.18 21.82 21.76
C PRO A 8 -0.75 23.30 21.82
N PHE A 9 0.55 23.54 21.64
CA PHE A 9 1.13 24.85 21.36
C PHE A 9 1.78 24.84 19.98
N THR A 10 1.67 25.93 19.23
CA THR A 10 2.30 26.07 17.91
C THR A 10 3.38 27.15 17.93
N LEU A 11 4.55 26.83 17.39
CA LEU A 11 5.64 27.77 17.14
C LEU A 11 5.84 27.91 15.63
N THR A 12 5.81 29.14 15.13
CA THR A 12 6.08 29.44 13.73
C THR A 12 7.45 30.10 13.59
N MET A 13 8.36 29.44 12.86
CA MET A 13 9.71 29.95 12.56
C MET A 13 9.79 30.42 11.11
N LEU A 14 9.80 31.73 10.89
CA LEU A 14 9.88 32.29 9.54
C LEU A 14 11.29 32.17 8.96
N GLY A 15 11.39 32.12 7.63
CA GLY A 15 12.67 32.00 6.93
C GLY A 15 13.49 33.28 6.91
N THR A 16 14.75 33.20 6.48
CA THR A 16 15.68 34.33 6.38
C THR A 16 15.03 35.59 5.78
N LEU A 17 15.20 36.75 6.44
CA LEU A 17 14.60 38.04 6.07
C LEU A 17 13.07 38.03 5.88
N THR A 18 12.37 37.09 6.50
CA THR A 18 10.91 37.00 6.42
C THR A 18 10.28 37.56 7.69
N GLU A 19 9.44 38.57 7.52
CA GLU A 19 8.65 39.18 8.57
C GLU A 19 7.21 38.67 8.55
N PHE A 20 6.59 38.60 9.73
CA PHE A 20 5.20 38.20 9.88
C PHE A 20 4.27 39.11 9.06
N THR A 21 3.77 38.55 7.96
CA THR A 21 2.95 39.28 6.97
C THR A 21 1.70 38.44 6.63
N PRO A 22 0.71 38.39 7.54
CA PRO A 22 -0.52 37.63 7.31
C PRO A 22 -1.44 38.33 6.31
N GLU A 23 -1.23 39.63 6.07
CA GLU A 23 -2.12 40.44 5.26
C GLU A 23 -2.02 40.15 3.76
N LEU A 24 -3.20 39.95 3.21
CA LEU A 24 -3.53 39.71 1.82
C LEU A 24 -3.91 41.07 1.23
N LYS A 25 -3.17 41.63 0.27
CA LYS A 25 -3.42 43.00 -0.20
C LYS A 25 -4.89 43.23 -0.56
N GLN A 26 -5.52 44.22 0.08
CA GLN A 26 -6.88 44.67 -0.22
C GLN A 26 -7.02 45.31 -1.61
N ALA A 27 -5.91 45.75 -2.22
CA ALA A 27 -5.91 46.40 -3.52
C ALA A 27 -5.71 45.41 -4.69
N ARG A 28 -6.63 45.45 -5.67
CA ARG A 28 -6.53 44.73 -6.95
C ARG A 28 -5.26 45.16 -7.69
N LYS A 29 -4.26 44.28 -7.84
CA LYS A 29 -3.27 44.48 -8.90
C LYS A 29 -3.95 44.24 -10.25
N SER A 30 -3.93 45.26 -11.12
CA SER A 30 -4.47 45.19 -12.48
C SER A 30 -3.54 44.47 -13.46
N THR A 31 -2.37 44.00 -13.02
CA THR A 31 -1.40 43.41 -13.93
C THR A 31 -1.81 41.98 -14.27
N PRO A 32 -2.13 41.67 -15.54
CA PRO A 32 -2.36 40.30 -15.97
C PRO A 32 -1.10 39.45 -15.70
N TYR A 33 -1.30 38.17 -15.37
CA TYR A 33 -0.19 37.22 -15.17
C TYR A 33 0.41 36.88 -16.55
N ILE A 34 1.34 37.70 -17.00
CA ILE A 34 2.01 37.64 -18.31
C ILE A 34 3.50 37.58 -18.08
N LYS A 35 4.21 36.83 -18.94
CA LYS A 35 5.67 36.75 -18.92
C LYS A 35 6.31 38.15 -18.96
N GLY A 36 7.33 38.37 -18.14
CA GLY A 36 8.04 39.65 -18.01
C GLY A 36 7.43 40.65 -17.03
N ALA A 37 6.22 40.41 -16.52
CA ALA A 37 5.60 41.32 -15.55
C ALA A 37 6.28 41.21 -14.16
N ALA A 38 6.45 42.36 -13.50
CA ALA A 38 7.00 42.43 -12.15
C ALA A 38 5.98 41.98 -11.09
N VAL A 39 6.42 41.12 -10.19
CA VAL A 39 5.69 40.62 -9.02
C VAL A 39 6.32 41.25 -7.79
N LYS A 40 5.50 41.67 -6.82
CA LYS A 40 6.02 42.06 -5.50
C LYS A 40 6.02 40.82 -4.64
N ASP A 41 6.98 40.69 -3.74
CA ASP A 41 6.99 39.63 -2.75
C ASP A 41 5.68 39.64 -1.94
N TYR A 42 5.16 38.45 -1.67
CA TYR A 42 3.93 38.20 -0.89
C TYR A 42 2.67 38.93 -1.40
N PRO A 43 2.28 38.78 -2.69
CA PRO A 43 1.07 39.44 -3.19
C PRO A 43 -0.20 38.93 -2.49
N LYS A 44 -0.10 37.79 -1.79
CA LYS A 44 -1.18 37.11 -1.08
C LYS A 44 -0.72 36.58 0.29
N GLY A 45 0.05 37.39 1.01
CA GLY A 45 0.56 37.04 2.34
C GLY A 45 1.63 35.95 2.31
N GLU A 46 2.43 35.90 3.37
CA GLU A 46 3.38 34.81 3.61
C GLU A 46 2.62 33.62 4.22
N THR A 47 2.88 32.41 3.72
CA THR A 47 2.04 31.23 3.98
C THR A 47 1.98 30.88 5.46
N LEU A 48 3.10 30.83 6.16
CA LEU A 48 3.13 30.49 7.58
C LEU A 48 2.48 31.59 8.44
N SER A 49 2.63 32.85 8.06
CA SER A 49 1.97 34.00 8.68
C SER A 49 0.45 33.92 8.52
N VAL A 50 -0.03 33.61 7.31
CA VAL A 50 -1.45 33.38 7.03
C VAL A 50 -2.00 32.23 7.85
N ILE A 51 -1.29 31.11 7.96
CA ILE A 51 -1.75 29.97 8.76
C ILE A 51 -1.77 30.31 10.25
N SER A 52 -0.74 30.99 10.74
CA SER A 52 -0.61 31.37 12.15
C SER A 52 -1.75 32.28 12.59
N SER A 53 -2.22 33.19 11.73
CA SER A 53 -3.34 34.08 12.04
C SER A 53 -4.71 33.37 12.09
N LEU A 54 -4.81 32.15 11.56
CA LEU A 54 -6.03 31.34 11.59
C LEU A 54 -6.14 30.48 12.84
N ILE A 55 -5.05 30.30 13.60
CA ILE A 55 -5.08 29.49 14.82
C ILE A 55 -6.02 30.14 15.83
N LYS A 56 -6.94 29.34 16.38
CA LYS A 56 -7.89 29.81 17.39
C LYS A 56 -7.17 30.04 18.71
N THR A 57 -7.35 31.21 19.29
CA THR A 57 -6.76 31.58 20.57
C THR A 57 -7.83 31.81 21.62
N SER A 58 -7.53 31.46 22.87
CA SER A 58 -8.46 31.68 24.00
C SER A 58 -8.51 33.15 24.44
N SER A 59 -7.40 33.87 24.23
CA SER A 59 -7.27 35.29 24.53
C SER A 59 -6.96 36.10 23.27
N PRO A 60 -7.23 37.42 23.25
CA PRO A 60 -6.82 38.29 22.16
C PRO A 60 -5.31 38.18 21.90
N VAL A 61 -4.95 38.03 20.62
CA VAL A 61 -3.53 37.91 20.25
C VAL A 61 -2.81 39.23 20.47
N LYS A 62 -1.62 39.17 21.06
CA LYS A 62 -0.72 40.32 21.18
C LYS A 62 0.03 40.49 19.86
N THR A 63 -0.17 41.63 19.21
CA THR A 63 0.59 42.06 18.04
C THR A 63 1.44 43.25 18.44
N THR A 64 2.76 43.10 18.39
CA THR A 64 3.70 44.12 18.88
C THR A 64 4.74 44.48 17.84
N LYS A 65 5.20 45.73 17.85
CA LYS A 65 6.43 46.09 17.16
C LYS A 65 7.57 45.34 17.84
N VAL A 66 8.31 44.55 17.06
CA VAL A 66 9.37 43.68 17.58
C VAL A 66 10.45 44.52 18.26
N ASP A 67 10.71 44.23 19.53
CA ASP A 67 11.82 44.78 20.31
C ASP A 67 12.38 43.73 21.29
N ALA A 68 13.40 44.10 22.08
CA ALA A 68 14.06 43.17 22.99
C ALA A 68 13.12 42.61 24.10
N LYS A 69 12.08 43.34 24.49
CA LYS A 69 11.11 42.92 25.51
C LYS A 69 9.96 42.11 24.92
N ASN A 70 9.56 42.43 23.68
CA ASN A 70 8.51 41.73 22.94
C ASN A 70 9.04 41.32 21.56
N PRO A 71 9.85 40.24 21.52
CA PRO A 71 10.51 39.82 20.28
C PRO A 71 9.58 39.06 19.33
N TYR A 72 8.34 38.82 19.74
CA TYR A 72 7.35 38.04 19.01
C TYR A 72 6.39 38.98 18.27
N PRO A 73 6.38 39.02 16.92
CA PRO A 73 5.42 39.83 16.16
C PRO A 73 3.95 39.43 16.38
N PHE A 74 3.70 38.17 16.75
CA PHE A 74 2.37 37.61 16.96
C PHE A 74 2.43 36.54 18.05
N GLN A 75 1.71 36.74 19.16
CA GLN A 75 1.78 35.87 20.33
C GLN A 75 0.45 35.73 21.07
N ALA A 76 0.10 34.49 21.40
CA ALA A 76 -0.94 34.08 22.34
C ALA A 76 -0.52 32.79 23.06
N ASP A 77 -1.36 32.26 23.96
CA ASP A 77 -1.04 31.03 24.70
C ASP A 77 -0.92 29.81 23.77
N GLU A 78 -1.66 29.78 22.67
CA GLU A 78 -1.68 28.67 21.70
C GLU A 78 -0.67 28.82 20.56
N ILE A 79 -0.13 30.01 20.31
CA ILE A 79 0.70 30.31 19.13
C ILE A 79 1.75 31.39 19.42
N THR A 80 2.98 31.16 18.99
CA THR A 80 4.02 32.20 18.89
C THR A 80 4.62 32.20 17.49
N VAL A 81 4.79 33.38 16.90
CA VAL A 81 5.54 33.57 15.65
C VAL A 81 6.88 34.24 15.94
N ILE A 82 7.94 33.79 15.28
CA ILE A 82 9.28 34.39 15.30
C ILE A 82 9.64 34.80 13.87
N ASN A 83 10.00 36.08 13.70
CA ASN A 83 10.57 36.58 12.44
C ASN A 83 11.88 35.87 12.14
N GLY A 84 12.16 35.65 10.86
CA GLY A 84 13.35 34.92 10.48
C GLY A 84 14.64 35.70 10.69
N PRO A 85 15.78 35.00 10.67
CA PRO A 85 17.09 35.61 10.93
C PRO A 85 17.53 36.53 9.79
N LYS A 86 18.56 37.32 10.07
CA LYS A 86 19.29 38.12 9.07
C LYS A 86 19.99 37.22 8.05
N THR A 87 20.27 37.77 6.87
CA THR A 87 20.94 37.05 5.78
C THR A 87 22.29 36.46 6.18
N ASP A 88 23.06 37.16 7.01
CA ASP A 88 24.37 36.72 7.50
C ASP A 88 24.28 35.64 8.59
N GLY A 89 23.09 35.35 9.13
CA GLY A 89 22.88 34.37 10.18
C GLY A 89 23.40 34.79 11.56
N SER A 90 23.79 36.07 11.73
CA SER A 90 24.38 36.58 12.98
C SER A 90 23.46 36.47 14.20
N ASP A 91 22.14 36.44 13.98
CA ASP A 91 21.09 36.38 15.01
C ASP A 91 20.39 35.01 15.08
N VAL A 92 20.92 33.97 14.43
CA VAL A 92 20.34 32.61 14.47
C VAL A 92 20.26 32.07 15.90
N GLY A 93 21.30 32.30 16.72
CA GLY A 93 21.29 31.91 18.14
C GLY A 93 20.19 32.62 18.94
N GLU A 94 19.92 33.89 18.60
CA GLU A 94 18.80 34.65 19.17
C GLU A 94 17.46 33.98 18.84
N LYS A 95 17.20 33.64 17.57
CA LYS A 95 15.93 33.02 17.16
C LYS A 95 15.70 31.66 17.82
N ILE A 96 16.75 30.85 17.93
CA ILE A 96 16.71 29.56 18.66
C ILE A 96 16.38 29.79 20.15
N GLY A 97 17.07 30.73 20.82
CA GLY A 97 16.83 31.02 22.23
C GLY A 97 15.42 31.56 22.50
N LEU A 98 14.92 32.42 21.62
CA LEU A 98 13.55 32.94 21.68
C LEU A 98 12.48 31.87 21.51
N GLY A 99 12.68 30.95 20.56
CA GLY A 99 11.75 29.84 20.32
C GLY A 99 11.78 28.82 21.45
N LEU A 100 12.96 28.50 21.97
CA LEU A 100 13.11 27.65 23.15
C LEU A 100 12.41 28.26 24.38
N ALA A 101 12.57 29.57 24.61
CA ALA A 101 11.87 30.27 25.69
C ALA A 101 10.34 30.19 25.53
N ALA A 102 9.82 30.34 24.30
CA ALA A 102 8.39 30.23 24.02
C ALA A 102 7.86 28.81 24.29
N ILE A 103 8.60 27.79 23.88
CA ILE A 103 8.26 26.38 24.13
C ILE A 103 8.27 26.07 25.63
N LEU A 104 9.32 26.46 26.36
CA LEU A 104 9.40 26.21 27.81
C LEU A 104 8.24 26.89 28.56
N LYS A 105 7.88 28.12 28.18
CA LYS A 105 6.70 28.83 28.73
C LYS A 105 5.40 28.08 28.43
N ALA A 106 5.26 27.47 27.26
CA ALA A 106 4.10 26.65 26.91
C ALA A 106 4.02 25.35 27.72
N ILE A 107 5.16 24.67 27.88
CA ILE A 107 5.26 23.43 28.67
C ILE A 107 4.90 23.70 30.14
N VAL A 108 5.32 24.83 30.70
CA VAL A 108 4.91 25.24 32.06
C VAL A 108 3.38 25.35 32.20
N ARG A 109 2.68 25.83 31.17
CA ARG A 109 1.20 25.87 31.13
C ARG A 109 0.55 24.48 30.93
N GLY A 110 1.34 23.41 30.80
CA GLY A 110 0.86 22.06 30.56
C GLY A 110 0.60 21.74 29.07
N GLN A 111 1.09 22.58 28.14
CA GLN A 111 1.01 22.31 26.71
C GLN A 111 2.22 21.47 26.29
N THR A 112 2.06 20.15 26.32
CA THR A 112 3.13 19.18 26.06
C THR A 112 3.25 18.75 24.59
N PRO A 113 2.19 18.74 23.76
CA PRO A 113 2.35 18.61 22.31
C PRO A 113 2.75 19.96 21.71
N ILE A 114 3.95 20.03 21.15
CA ILE A 114 4.51 21.21 20.50
C ILE A 114 4.49 21.00 19.00
N ASN A 115 3.84 21.88 18.25
CA ASN A 115 3.87 21.88 16.79
C ASN A 115 4.81 22.99 16.33
N ILE A 116 5.77 22.68 15.45
CA ILE A 116 6.65 23.68 14.85
C ILE A 116 6.39 23.70 13.35
N VAL A 117 6.05 24.87 12.81
CA VAL A 117 5.97 25.09 11.36
C VAL A 117 7.05 26.08 10.95
N ALA A 118 7.84 25.73 9.96
CA ALA A 118 9.07 26.46 9.68
C ALA A 118 9.42 26.53 8.19
N HIS A 119 10.16 27.56 7.79
CA HIS A 119 10.67 27.73 6.42
C HIS A 119 12.16 28.09 6.41
N SER A 120 12.91 27.60 5.43
CA SER A 120 14.31 27.96 5.19
C SER A 120 15.18 27.65 6.42
N ARG A 121 16.01 28.60 6.87
CA ARG A 121 16.78 28.52 8.11
C ARG A 121 15.92 28.26 9.35
N GLY A 122 14.66 28.71 9.36
CA GLY A 122 13.74 28.42 10.46
C GLY A 122 13.56 26.93 10.72
N VAL A 123 13.67 26.08 9.69
CA VAL A 123 13.59 24.62 9.85
C VAL A 123 14.85 24.09 10.53
N VAL A 124 16.01 24.63 10.17
CA VAL A 124 17.32 24.27 10.75
C VAL A 124 17.34 24.70 12.22
N GLU A 125 16.89 25.93 12.51
CA GLU A 125 16.70 26.44 13.87
C GLU A 125 15.76 25.54 14.68
N ALA A 126 14.64 25.08 14.09
CA ALA A 126 13.69 24.18 14.74
C ALA A 126 14.30 22.85 15.17
N ILE A 127 15.14 22.24 14.33
CA ILE A 127 15.82 20.99 14.68
C ILE A 127 16.81 21.23 15.83
N LEU A 128 17.57 22.33 15.80
CA LEU A 128 18.50 22.64 16.89
C LEU A 128 17.77 22.98 18.19
N MET A 129 16.65 23.72 18.13
CA MET A 129 15.78 23.94 19.29
C MET A 129 15.31 22.62 19.90
N ALA A 130 14.96 21.63 19.08
CA ALA A 130 14.55 20.31 19.57
C ALA A 130 15.70 19.56 20.26
N HIS A 131 16.95 19.67 19.78
CA HIS A 131 18.13 19.12 20.46
C HIS A 131 18.36 19.76 21.83
N GLU A 132 18.24 21.10 21.91
CA GLU A 132 18.36 21.79 23.21
C GLU A 132 17.23 21.36 24.15
N LEU A 133 15.99 21.25 23.67
CA LEU A 133 14.85 20.82 24.49
C LEU A 133 15.00 19.38 25.00
N GLU A 134 15.45 18.46 24.15
CA GLU A 134 15.76 17.07 24.55
C GLU A 134 16.88 17.02 25.59
N THR A 135 17.90 17.88 25.43
CA THR A 135 18.95 18.03 26.45
C THR A 135 18.35 18.50 27.77
N ILE A 136 17.53 19.55 27.79
CA ILE A 136 16.86 20.04 29.01
C ILE A 136 16.03 18.92 29.63
N GLN A 137 15.24 18.20 28.83
CA GLN A 137 14.41 17.07 29.28
C GLN A 137 15.23 16.01 30.02
N SER A 138 16.47 15.75 29.58
CA SER A 138 17.37 14.76 30.20
C SER A 138 18.01 15.22 31.52
N ILE A 139 18.28 16.53 31.69
CA ILE A 139 19.03 17.04 32.84
C ILE A 139 18.15 17.69 33.91
N ILE A 140 16.91 18.06 33.58
CA ILE A 140 16.07 18.92 34.43
C ILE A 140 15.78 18.30 35.81
N THR A 141 15.72 16.97 35.89
CA THR A 141 15.42 16.22 37.13
C THR A 141 16.53 16.38 38.17
N ALA A 142 17.78 16.54 37.74
CA ALA A 142 18.95 16.71 38.61
C ALA A 142 19.23 18.17 38.98
N CYS A 143 18.60 19.14 38.30
CA CYS A 143 18.81 20.58 38.53
C CYS A 143 17.91 21.09 39.67
N VAL A 144 18.39 22.03 40.49
CA VAL A 144 17.57 22.64 41.57
C VAL A 144 16.87 23.89 41.06
N THR A 145 17.54 24.65 40.19
CA THR A 145 17.07 25.91 39.61
C THR A 145 17.20 25.89 38.08
N PHE A 146 16.60 26.88 37.40
CA PHE A 146 16.78 27.01 35.96
C PHE A 146 18.19 27.55 35.62
N GLU A 147 18.84 28.27 36.52
CA GLU A 147 20.24 28.67 36.41
C GLU A 147 21.17 27.47 36.29
N ASP A 148 20.88 26.36 36.99
CA ASP A 148 21.63 25.11 36.85
C ASP A 148 21.48 24.53 35.44
N VAL A 149 20.27 24.59 34.87
CA VAL A 149 20.01 24.17 33.47
C VAL A 149 20.82 25.04 32.51
N LEU A 150 20.78 26.37 32.67
CA LEU A 150 21.52 27.31 31.83
C LEU A 150 23.04 27.05 31.89
N LYS A 151 23.57 26.72 33.08
CA LYS A 151 24.98 26.35 33.24
C LYS A 151 25.34 25.10 32.42
N HIS A 152 24.53 24.04 32.50
CA HIS A 152 24.76 22.82 31.71
C HIS A 152 24.71 23.09 30.19
N LEU A 153 23.73 23.86 29.74
CA LEU A 153 23.61 24.23 28.32
C LEU A 153 24.81 25.09 27.86
N THR A 154 25.28 26.02 28.70
CA THR A 154 26.47 26.84 28.43
C THR A 154 27.72 25.98 28.27
N GLU A 155 27.93 25.03 29.19
CA GLU A 155 29.05 24.09 29.11
C GLU A 155 28.96 23.20 27.85
N GLN A 156 27.76 22.75 27.49
CA GLN A 156 27.53 21.95 26.29
C GLN A 156 27.79 22.76 25.01
N GLN A 157 27.34 24.02 24.93
CA GLN A 157 27.61 24.89 23.78
C GLN A 157 29.10 25.22 23.67
N ALA A 158 29.78 25.51 24.78
CA ALA A 158 31.22 25.75 24.80
C ALA A 158 32.02 24.52 24.34
N LYS A 159 31.59 23.31 24.72
CA LYS A 159 32.17 22.05 24.22
C LYS A 159 31.97 21.90 22.71
N ARG A 160 30.75 22.16 22.20
CA ARG A 160 30.42 22.12 20.77
C ARG A 160 31.26 23.12 19.95
N TYR A 161 31.45 24.33 20.46
CA TYR A 161 32.23 25.38 19.78
C TYR A 161 33.73 25.04 19.69
N LYS A 162 34.26 24.31 20.68
CA LYS A 162 35.67 23.84 20.72
C LYS A 162 35.88 22.48 20.06
N GLY A 163 34.79 21.77 19.71
CA GLY A 163 34.84 20.43 19.16
C GLY A 163 35.32 20.37 17.70
N THR A 164 35.61 19.15 17.24
CA THR A 164 35.90 18.85 15.84
C THR A 164 34.81 17.91 15.31
N PRO A 165 34.12 18.26 14.21
CA PRO A 165 34.23 19.52 13.47
C PRO A 165 33.69 20.73 14.24
N LYS A 166 34.17 21.93 13.90
CA LYS A 166 33.83 23.17 14.62
C LYS A 166 32.39 23.59 14.32
N ASN A 167 31.54 23.56 15.34
CA ASN A 167 30.21 24.15 15.25
C ASN A 167 30.29 25.67 15.41
N ASN A 168 29.59 26.42 14.55
CA ASN A 168 29.57 27.88 14.57
C ASN A 168 28.19 28.49 14.85
N THR A 169 27.26 27.70 15.37
CA THR A 169 25.96 28.20 15.87
C THR A 169 26.19 29.33 16.89
N PRO A 170 25.64 30.54 16.67
CA PRO A 170 25.77 31.66 17.61
C PRO A 170 25.21 31.35 19.00
N ASP A 171 25.48 32.21 19.97
CA ASP A 171 25.03 32.05 21.36
C ASP A 171 23.50 31.92 21.45
N ILE A 172 23.03 30.82 22.04
CA ILE A 172 21.61 30.51 22.25
C ILE A 172 21.21 30.86 23.69
N ILE A 173 22.16 30.83 24.63
CA ILE A 173 21.89 30.79 26.06
C ILE A 173 21.58 32.17 26.59
N GLU A 174 22.31 33.22 26.18
CA GLU A 174 22.02 34.58 26.62
C GLU A 174 20.62 35.07 26.16
N PRO A 175 20.20 34.87 24.90
CA PRO A 175 18.82 35.17 24.48
C PRO A 175 17.75 34.41 25.26
N LEU A 176 17.97 33.10 25.50
CA LEU A 176 17.07 32.28 26.33
C LEU A 176 16.96 32.86 27.75
N LYS A 177 18.10 33.07 28.40
CA LYS A 177 18.20 33.62 29.76
C LYS A 177 17.52 34.98 29.87
N ALA A 178 17.70 35.86 28.89
CA ALA A 178 17.04 37.16 28.85
C ALA A 178 15.51 37.03 28.87
N GLN A 179 14.94 36.06 28.15
CA GLN A 179 13.49 35.83 28.10
C GLN A 179 12.92 35.13 29.34
N ILE A 180 13.71 34.28 29.99
CA ILE A 180 13.31 33.62 31.25
C ILE A 180 13.40 34.59 32.42
N ASN A 181 14.39 35.49 32.45
CA ASN A 181 14.53 36.52 33.48
C ASN A 181 13.41 37.59 33.47
N LEU A 182 12.53 37.59 32.47
CA LEU A 182 11.30 38.39 32.48
C LEU A 182 10.23 37.82 33.41
N ILE A 183 10.37 36.57 33.87
CA ILE A 183 9.49 35.95 34.87
C ILE A 183 9.81 36.58 36.23
N PRO A 184 8.80 37.07 36.98
CA PRO A 184 8.99 37.65 38.31
C PRO A 184 9.75 36.70 39.23
N LYS A 185 10.69 37.22 40.04
CA LYS A 185 11.57 36.40 40.89
C LYS A 185 10.79 35.52 41.86
N GLU A 186 9.70 36.06 42.40
CA GLU A 186 8.76 35.39 43.28
C GLU A 186 8.02 34.20 42.62
N GLU A 187 7.95 34.17 41.29
CA GLU A 187 7.28 33.10 40.52
C GLU A 187 8.27 32.07 39.95
N GLN A 188 9.58 32.34 39.97
CA GLN A 188 10.59 31.50 39.30
C GLN A 188 10.65 30.07 39.84
N GLU A 189 10.56 29.89 41.16
CA GLU A 189 10.57 28.56 41.77
C GLU A 189 9.34 27.74 41.34
N GLN A 190 8.15 28.35 41.39
CA GLN A 190 6.92 27.70 40.95
C GLN A 190 6.95 27.39 39.45
N TRP A 191 7.42 28.33 38.64
CA TRP A 191 7.58 28.15 37.20
C TRP A 191 8.50 26.97 36.88
N PHE A 192 9.64 26.87 37.55
CA PHE A 192 10.59 25.77 37.34
C PHE A 192 10.04 24.41 37.79
N ASN A 193 9.31 24.38 38.92
CA ASN A 193 8.65 23.17 39.39
C ASN A 193 7.55 22.68 38.43
N GLN A 194 6.79 23.61 37.83
CA GLN A 194 5.81 23.29 36.78
C GLN A 194 6.52 22.77 35.51
N LEU A 195 7.65 23.39 35.12
CA LEU A 195 8.43 22.92 33.98
C LEU A 195 8.89 21.48 34.18
N LYS A 196 9.48 21.16 35.34
CA LYS A 196 9.89 19.80 35.72
C LYS A 196 8.75 18.79 35.64
N THR A 197 7.54 19.20 36.01
CA THR A 197 6.37 18.33 36.02
C THR A 197 5.91 17.98 34.60
N HIS A 198 5.91 18.95 33.68
CA HIS A 198 5.32 18.76 32.35
C HIS A 198 6.35 18.37 31.27
N LEU A 199 7.62 18.80 31.40
CA LEU A 199 8.65 18.59 30.39
C LEU A 199 8.90 17.12 30.02
N PRO A 200 8.84 16.13 30.94
CA PRO A 200 9.00 14.71 30.59
C PRO A 200 8.01 14.21 29.54
N ASN A 201 6.83 14.82 29.45
CA ASN A 201 5.78 14.44 28.49
C ASN A 201 5.81 15.30 27.21
N ALA A 202 6.73 16.25 27.10
CA ALA A 202 6.83 17.13 25.94
C ALA A 202 7.25 16.35 24.69
N SER A 203 6.60 16.65 23.57
CA SER A 203 6.90 16.08 22.24
C SER A 203 6.76 17.14 21.16
N ILE A 204 7.47 16.97 20.05
CA ILE A 204 7.45 17.90 18.92
C ILE A 204 6.89 17.21 17.66
N ASN A 205 6.08 17.95 16.90
CA ASN A 205 5.74 17.65 15.52
C ASN A 205 6.27 18.80 14.64
N LEU A 206 7.06 18.49 13.61
CA LEU A 206 7.74 19.47 12.76
C LEU A 206 7.21 19.41 11.32
N PHE A 207 6.73 20.54 10.80
CA PHE A 207 6.51 20.73 9.38
C PHE A 207 7.50 21.78 8.85
N GLY A 208 8.40 21.37 7.97
CA GLY A 208 9.47 22.21 7.43
C GLY A 208 9.33 22.44 5.93
N ILE A 209 9.58 23.67 5.49
CA ILE A 209 9.61 24.05 4.08
C ILE A 209 11.04 24.44 3.71
N ASP A 210 11.63 23.68 2.80
CA ASP A 210 12.91 23.89 2.14
C ASP A 210 14.05 24.24 3.10
N PRO A 211 14.47 23.29 3.97
CA PRO A 211 15.44 23.53 5.04
C PRO A 211 16.82 23.92 4.51
N VAL A 212 17.20 25.19 4.60
CA VAL A 212 18.46 25.72 4.06
C VAL A 212 19.31 26.29 5.20
N PRO A 213 20.46 25.70 5.56
CA PRO A 213 21.34 26.24 6.61
C PRO A 213 22.16 27.46 6.13
N GLY A 214 22.43 27.55 4.82
CA GLY A 214 23.36 28.51 4.24
C GLY A 214 24.75 27.90 4.08
N ASP A 215 25.25 27.86 2.84
CA ASP A 215 26.44 27.10 2.43
C ASP A 215 27.50 27.94 1.70
N CYS A 216 27.39 29.27 1.72
CA CYS A 216 28.38 30.19 1.13
C CYS A 216 28.90 31.19 2.15
N PHE A 217 30.16 31.60 2.07
CA PHE A 217 30.71 32.64 2.96
C PHE A 217 30.10 34.01 2.63
N PRO A 218 29.70 34.86 3.61
CA PRO A 218 29.86 34.74 5.08
C PRO A 218 28.71 33.99 5.78
N ILE A 219 27.81 33.38 5.02
CA ILE A 219 26.53 32.79 5.41
C ILE A 219 26.67 31.30 5.83
N THR A 220 27.87 30.73 5.81
CA THR A 220 28.11 29.30 6.10
C THR A 220 27.79 28.96 7.55
N TRP A 221 26.75 28.17 7.76
CA TRP A 221 26.37 27.64 9.07
C TRP A 221 26.73 26.15 9.20
N TYR A 222 27.65 25.87 10.12
CA TYR A 222 28.14 24.55 10.47
C TYR A 222 27.61 24.12 11.84
N ASP A 223 26.72 23.12 11.84
CA ASP A 223 26.31 22.39 13.05
C ASP A 223 25.84 21.00 12.64
N GLU A 224 26.58 19.95 12.98
CA GLU A 224 26.25 18.58 12.58
C GLU A 224 24.86 18.12 13.08
N ARG A 225 24.36 18.74 14.15
CA ARG A 225 23.10 18.32 14.77
C ARG A 225 21.90 18.59 13.88
N TYR A 226 21.93 19.58 12.98
CA TYR A 226 20.78 19.85 12.13
C TYR A 226 20.55 18.75 11.08
N PHE A 227 21.52 17.84 10.85
CA PHE A 227 21.32 16.64 10.03
C PHE A 227 20.65 15.49 10.78
N THR A 228 20.33 15.66 12.07
CA THR A 228 19.76 14.62 12.91
C THR A 228 18.48 15.12 13.56
N VAL A 229 17.37 14.43 13.36
CA VAL A 229 16.08 14.71 14.01
C VAL A 229 16.05 14.01 15.38
N PRO A 230 16.10 14.75 16.52
CA PRO A 230 16.14 14.15 17.87
C PRO A 230 14.83 13.44 18.24
N GLN A 231 14.88 12.48 19.18
CA GLN A 231 13.74 11.60 19.54
C GLN A 231 12.53 12.36 20.08
N ILE A 232 12.73 13.55 20.65
CA ILE A 232 11.64 14.42 21.07
C ILE A 232 10.70 14.79 19.91
N ILE A 233 11.20 14.83 18.67
CA ILE A 233 10.37 15.01 17.47
C ILE A 233 9.78 13.67 17.05
N LYS A 234 8.45 13.55 17.08
CA LYS A 234 7.71 12.32 16.75
C LYS A 234 7.31 12.26 15.28
N ASN A 235 6.87 13.38 14.73
CA ASN A 235 6.40 13.47 13.36
C ASN A 235 7.13 14.61 12.64
N THR A 236 7.72 14.32 11.49
CA THR A 236 8.41 15.30 10.66
C THR A 236 7.93 15.21 9.22
N GLU A 237 7.48 16.32 8.66
CA GLU A 237 7.19 16.46 7.24
C GLU A 237 8.04 17.58 6.64
N LEU A 238 8.88 17.28 5.65
CA LEU A 238 9.77 18.24 5.00
C LEU A 238 9.46 18.37 3.51
N ILE A 239 9.30 19.60 3.04
CA ILE A 239 9.06 19.91 1.63
C ILE A 239 10.31 20.52 1.00
N TYR A 240 10.65 20.13 -0.22
CA TYR A 240 11.82 20.64 -0.95
C TYR A 240 11.45 21.16 -2.33
N TYR A 241 12.04 22.26 -2.78
CA TYR A 241 11.71 22.87 -4.08
C TYR A 241 12.63 22.46 -5.24
N ALA A 242 12.11 21.77 -6.25
CA ALA A 242 12.89 21.15 -7.31
C ALA A 242 13.52 22.14 -8.31
N ASN A 243 13.00 23.37 -8.45
CA ASN A 243 13.42 24.34 -9.47
C ASN A 243 14.23 25.52 -8.90
N GLU A 244 14.65 25.49 -7.64
CA GLU A 244 15.67 26.43 -7.16
C GLU A 244 17.02 26.12 -7.84
N ARG A 245 17.67 27.16 -8.37
CA ARG A 245 18.91 27.07 -9.15
C ARG A 245 19.96 28.11 -8.77
N SER A 246 19.78 28.81 -7.66
CA SER A 246 20.85 29.62 -7.08
C SER A 246 22.02 28.70 -6.73
N ASP A 247 23.21 29.00 -7.26
CA ASP A 247 24.39 28.14 -7.07
C ASP A 247 24.84 28.15 -5.61
N TRP A 248 24.70 29.28 -4.92
CA TRP A 248 25.15 29.48 -3.54
C TRP A 248 24.02 29.87 -2.60
N GLY A 249 24.15 29.50 -1.32
CA GLY A 249 23.30 29.96 -0.22
C GLY A 249 21.97 29.23 -0.07
N PHE A 250 21.58 28.40 -1.05
CA PHE A 250 20.26 27.76 -1.15
C PHE A 250 20.33 26.25 -1.28
N THR A 251 21.45 25.61 -0.95
CA THR A 251 21.52 24.15 -0.87
C THR A 251 20.73 23.70 0.36
N PRO A 252 19.61 22.97 0.20
CA PRO A 252 18.86 22.45 1.33
C PRO A 252 19.63 21.30 2.00
N MET A 253 19.47 21.16 3.31
CA MET A 253 19.95 19.98 4.05
C MET A 253 18.86 18.91 4.17
N ARG A 254 19.24 17.63 4.18
CA ARG A 254 18.31 16.52 4.45
C ARG A 254 18.70 15.85 5.77
N PRO A 255 17.88 15.93 6.83
CA PRO A 255 18.18 15.28 8.08
C PRO A 255 17.74 13.81 8.07
N GLU A 256 18.29 13.04 9.01
CA GLU A 256 17.95 11.65 9.29
C GLU A 256 17.35 11.52 10.68
N VAL A 257 16.43 10.58 10.88
CA VAL A 257 15.88 10.27 12.21
C VAL A 257 16.83 9.37 12.99
N VAL A 258 16.87 9.55 14.32
CA VAL A 258 17.66 8.67 15.19
C VAL A 258 16.99 7.31 15.42
N SER A 259 15.67 7.22 15.26
CA SER A 259 14.91 5.96 15.38
C SER A 259 13.72 5.93 14.42
N THR A 260 13.78 5.08 13.41
CA THR A 260 12.68 4.85 12.45
C THR A 260 11.46 4.16 13.06
N GLU A 261 11.62 3.50 14.21
CA GLU A 261 10.52 2.86 14.95
C GLU A 261 9.67 3.88 15.74
N LYS A 262 10.30 4.94 16.25
CA LYS A 262 9.66 5.91 17.15
C LYS A 262 9.35 7.25 16.48
N GLN A 263 9.89 7.49 15.29
CA GLN A 263 9.79 8.76 14.58
C GLN A 263 9.34 8.53 13.15
N SER A 264 8.42 9.36 12.69
CA SER A 264 8.03 9.44 11.29
C SER A 264 8.77 10.61 10.62
N LEU A 265 9.44 10.33 9.51
CA LEU A 265 10.02 11.35 8.63
C LEU A 265 9.51 11.15 7.21
N VAL A 266 8.83 12.16 6.70
CA VAL A 266 8.30 12.20 5.34
C VAL A 266 8.92 13.39 4.61
N CYS A 267 9.45 13.14 3.41
CA CYS A 267 10.09 14.17 2.60
C CYS A 267 9.49 14.18 1.21
N TYR A 268 9.00 15.33 0.74
CA TYR A 268 8.44 15.47 -0.61
C TYR A 268 9.12 16.59 -1.39
N SER A 269 9.35 16.36 -2.69
CA SER A 269 9.71 17.42 -3.61
C SER A 269 8.47 18.12 -4.17
N MET A 270 8.59 19.41 -4.46
CA MET A 270 7.57 20.24 -5.10
C MET A 270 8.21 21.06 -6.22
N PRO A 271 7.51 21.31 -7.32
CA PRO A 271 7.98 22.25 -8.33
C PRO A 271 7.94 23.68 -7.77
N GLY A 272 8.85 24.53 -8.23
CA GLY A 272 9.06 25.88 -7.70
C GLY A 272 10.50 26.13 -7.24
N HIS A 273 10.79 27.38 -6.92
CA HIS A 273 12.00 27.84 -6.25
C HIS A 273 11.74 28.09 -4.75
N HIS A 274 12.77 28.47 -3.99
CA HIS A 274 12.76 28.57 -2.53
C HIS A 274 11.57 29.36 -1.93
N GLY A 275 11.07 30.39 -2.63
CA GLY A 275 9.98 31.25 -2.18
C GLY A 275 8.60 30.91 -2.76
N THR A 276 8.47 29.84 -3.55
CA THR A 276 7.24 29.56 -4.31
C THR A 276 6.05 29.23 -3.42
N GLY A 277 6.20 28.25 -2.51
CA GLY A 277 5.10 27.82 -1.64
C GLY A 277 5.11 28.42 -0.23
N SER A 278 6.25 28.92 0.25
CA SER A 278 6.37 29.63 1.53
C SER A 278 5.91 31.08 1.38
N ASN A 279 6.57 31.85 0.53
CA ASN A 279 6.36 33.29 0.39
C ASN A 279 5.23 33.61 -0.62
N GLY A 280 4.74 32.61 -1.35
CA GLY A 280 3.76 32.81 -2.41
C GLY A 280 4.30 33.60 -3.60
N ASN A 281 5.62 33.58 -3.80
CA ASN A 281 6.24 34.27 -4.92
C ASN A 281 5.89 33.53 -6.22
N ASN A 282 5.06 34.18 -7.03
CA ASN A 282 4.59 33.65 -8.31
C ASN A 282 5.46 34.13 -9.50
N GLY A 283 6.51 34.90 -9.23
CA GLY A 283 7.58 35.25 -10.17
C GLY A 283 8.86 34.44 -9.86
N SER A 284 9.96 34.79 -10.51
CA SER A 284 11.29 34.25 -10.24
C SER A 284 11.88 34.81 -8.93
N GLN A 285 13.06 34.34 -8.58
CA GLN A 285 13.88 34.87 -7.49
C GLN A 285 14.24 36.37 -7.66
N GLN A 286 14.08 36.93 -8.87
CA GLN A 286 14.25 38.36 -9.15
C GLN A 286 12.92 39.12 -9.28
N GLY A 287 11.80 38.50 -8.91
CA GLY A 287 10.50 39.15 -8.87
C GLY A 287 9.85 39.36 -10.24
N VAL A 288 10.16 38.54 -11.25
CA VAL A 288 9.58 38.64 -12.60
C VAL A 288 8.86 37.35 -12.98
N ILE A 289 7.68 37.44 -13.59
CA ILE A 289 6.99 36.25 -14.12
C ILE A 289 7.80 35.69 -15.30
N VAL A 290 8.28 34.45 -15.18
CA VAL A 290 9.02 33.77 -16.25
C VAL A 290 8.21 32.69 -16.95
N SER A 291 7.06 32.31 -16.38
CA SER A 291 6.17 31.30 -16.94
C SER A 291 5.64 31.71 -18.32
N PRO A 292 5.49 30.76 -19.27
CA PRO A 292 4.86 31.03 -20.56
C PRO A 292 3.40 31.47 -20.42
N ASP A 293 2.90 32.21 -21.42
CA ASP A 293 1.51 32.65 -21.45
C ASP A 293 0.55 31.46 -21.41
N GLY A 294 -0.55 31.61 -20.67
CA GLY A 294 -1.52 30.53 -20.42
C GLY A 294 -1.18 29.62 -19.22
N TYR A 295 0.03 29.67 -18.69
CA TYR A 295 0.48 28.85 -17.57
C TYR A 295 0.74 29.67 -16.30
N LYS A 296 0.60 29.06 -15.11
CA LYS A 296 0.71 29.77 -13.82
C LYS A 296 1.39 28.95 -12.72
N THR A 297 2.27 29.60 -11.95
CA THR A 297 2.97 28.99 -10.79
C THR A 297 2.26 29.20 -9.44
N THR A 298 1.03 29.73 -9.47
CA THR A 298 0.29 30.11 -8.25
C THR A 298 -0.29 28.96 -7.43
N HIS A 299 -0.03 27.70 -7.79
CA HIS A 299 -0.77 26.56 -7.26
C HIS A 299 -0.06 25.90 -6.08
N VAL A 300 1.28 25.91 -6.08
CA VAL A 300 2.11 25.33 -5.01
C VAL A 300 1.88 26.03 -3.66
N GLN A 301 1.77 27.37 -3.62
CA GLN A 301 1.40 28.08 -2.38
C GLN A 301 0.06 27.61 -1.81
N LYS A 302 -0.95 27.42 -2.68
CA LYS A 302 -2.28 26.97 -2.22
C LYS A 302 -2.22 25.56 -1.65
N LEU A 303 -1.47 24.69 -2.31
CA LEU A 303 -1.22 23.35 -1.83
C LEU A 303 -0.50 23.40 -0.47
N MET A 304 0.50 24.25 -0.32
CA MET A 304 1.22 24.43 0.94
C MET A 304 0.30 24.88 2.10
N VAL A 305 -0.58 25.86 1.86
CA VAL A 305 -1.58 26.27 2.85
C VAL A 305 -2.40 25.08 3.34
N TYR A 306 -2.95 24.26 2.43
CA TYR A 306 -3.72 23.09 2.83
C TYR A 306 -2.89 22.00 3.51
N LYS A 307 -1.63 21.79 3.10
CA LYS A 307 -0.75 20.80 3.73
C LYS A 307 -0.46 21.16 5.18
N VAL A 308 -0.10 22.41 5.46
CA VAL A 308 0.16 22.83 6.84
C VAL A 308 -1.12 22.82 7.68
N LEU A 309 -2.28 23.24 7.13
CA LEU A 309 -3.56 23.11 7.82
C LEU A 309 -3.91 21.65 8.15
N ASN A 310 -3.68 20.72 7.22
CA ASN A 310 -3.87 19.30 7.43
C ASN A 310 -2.95 18.77 8.54
N PHE A 311 -1.65 19.11 8.46
CA PHE A 311 -0.65 18.73 9.45
C PHE A 311 -1.01 19.24 10.85
N LEU A 312 -1.37 20.51 11.00
CA LEU A 312 -1.73 21.07 12.29
C LEU A 312 -3.07 20.50 12.82
N SER A 313 -4.04 20.25 11.94
CA SER A 313 -5.33 19.63 12.30
C SER A 313 -5.16 18.20 12.80
N SER A 314 -4.29 17.40 12.15
CA SER A 314 -3.99 16.04 12.60
C SER A 314 -3.32 16.02 13.99
N HIS A 315 -2.62 17.11 14.34
CA HIS A 315 -2.00 17.35 15.65
C HIS A 315 -2.85 18.26 16.57
N LYS A 316 -4.17 18.21 16.41
CA LYS A 316 -5.18 18.78 17.33
C LYS A 316 -5.16 20.30 17.48
N VAL A 317 -4.52 21.03 16.57
CA VAL A 317 -4.62 22.50 16.53
C VAL A 317 -6.02 22.88 16.04
N THR A 318 -6.67 23.77 16.80
CA THR A 318 -7.97 24.31 16.44
C THR A 318 -7.81 25.63 15.69
N PHE A 319 -8.65 25.83 14.67
CA PHE A 319 -8.65 27.03 13.85
C PHE A 319 -9.90 27.88 14.10
N ASN A 320 -9.78 29.18 13.83
CA ASN A 320 -10.90 30.08 13.62
C ASN A 320 -11.66 29.68 12.36
N ASP A 321 -12.75 30.38 12.05
CA ASP A 321 -13.53 30.12 10.84
C ASP A 321 -12.65 30.14 9.58
N GLY A 322 -12.55 28.99 8.92
CA GLY A 322 -11.80 28.80 7.68
C GLY A 322 -12.38 29.55 6.49
N SER A 323 -13.54 30.22 6.60
CA SER A 323 -14.06 31.08 5.52
C SER A 323 -13.07 32.18 5.11
N GLN A 324 -12.26 32.65 6.07
CA GLN A 324 -11.31 33.76 5.88
C GLN A 324 -10.25 33.50 4.81
N ILE A 325 -9.81 32.25 4.62
CA ILE A 325 -8.82 31.91 3.59
C ILE A 325 -9.38 31.93 2.17
N PHE A 326 -10.70 32.04 2.01
CA PHE A 326 -11.38 32.03 0.70
C PHE A 326 -11.88 33.40 0.24
N HIS A 327 -11.77 34.45 1.06
CA HIS A 327 -12.14 35.81 0.67
C HIS A 327 -11.43 36.30 -0.61
N GLN A 328 -11.99 37.33 -1.22
CA GLN A 328 -11.35 37.95 -2.38
C GLN A 328 -9.96 38.49 -1.97
N HIS A 329 -8.94 38.24 -2.80
CA HIS A 329 -7.54 38.61 -2.56
C HIS A 329 -6.75 37.75 -1.57
N THR A 330 -7.33 36.69 -1.02
CA THR A 330 -6.60 35.74 -0.16
C THR A 330 -5.67 34.80 -0.92
N ALA A 331 -4.82 34.09 -0.17
CA ALA A 331 -3.92 33.04 -0.68
C ALA A 331 -4.64 32.05 -1.61
N LEU A 332 -5.80 31.53 -1.17
CA LEU A 332 -6.62 30.62 -1.97
C LEU A 332 -7.51 31.39 -2.97
N GLY A 333 -8.29 32.35 -2.48
CA GLY A 333 -9.28 33.11 -3.24
C GLY A 333 -10.58 32.34 -3.51
N ARG A 334 -11.67 33.09 -3.79
CA ARG A 334 -13.06 32.58 -3.88
C ARG A 334 -13.26 31.35 -4.76
N LYS A 335 -12.47 31.20 -5.83
CA LYS A 335 -12.62 30.07 -6.77
C LYS A 335 -12.29 28.69 -6.18
N TYR A 336 -11.62 28.65 -5.03
CA TYR A 336 -11.32 27.40 -4.32
C TYR A 336 -12.32 27.08 -3.21
N LEU A 337 -13.38 27.89 -3.07
CA LEU A 337 -14.45 27.65 -2.12
C LEU A 337 -15.24 26.37 -2.49
N GLY A 338 -15.30 26.00 -3.77
CA GLY A 338 -15.87 24.72 -4.24
C GLY A 338 -17.25 24.42 -3.64
N ASP A 339 -17.41 23.22 -3.09
CA ASP A 339 -18.64 22.71 -2.45
C ASP A 339 -18.96 23.41 -1.11
N TYR A 340 -18.09 24.28 -0.63
CA TYR A 340 -18.31 25.10 0.56
C TYR A 340 -18.96 26.46 0.21
N ALA A 341 -19.27 26.70 -1.07
CA ALA A 341 -19.97 27.89 -1.51
C ALA A 341 -21.35 27.99 -0.84
N GLY A 342 -21.60 29.11 -0.14
CA GLY A 342 -22.85 29.35 0.58
C GLY A 342 -22.86 28.91 2.04
N LYS A 343 -21.82 28.24 2.55
CA LYS A 343 -21.69 27.96 3.98
C LYS A 343 -21.31 29.24 4.74
N LYS A 344 -21.98 29.49 5.87
CA LYS A 344 -21.71 30.65 6.74
C LYS A 344 -20.38 30.52 7.51
N SER A 345 -19.92 29.30 7.77
CA SER A 345 -18.65 29.00 8.43
C SER A 345 -18.06 27.71 7.87
N ILE A 346 -16.74 27.59 7.91
CA ILE A 346 -15.97 26.42 7.48
C ILE A 346 -15.12 25.94 8.64
N ASP A 347 -15.37 24.71 9.08
CA ASP A 347 -14.48 24.01 10.00
C ASP A 347 -13.31 23.40 9.21
N VAL A 348 -12.09 23.89 9.47
CA VAL A 348 -10.86 23.43 8.82
C VAL A 348 -10.63 21.94 9.05
N ALA A 349 -10.98 21.42 10.23
CA ALA A 349 -10.76 20.01 10.57
C ALA A 349 -11.65 19.06 9.77
N LEU A 350 -12.75 19.56 9.20
CA LEU A 350 -13.71 18.77 8.39
C LEU A 350 -13.47 18.87 6.88
N LEU A 351 -12.40 19.54 6.46
CA LEU A 351 -12.04 19.61 5.05
C LEU A 351 -11.60 18.24 4.51
N ASP A 352 -12.07 17.88 3.32
CA ASP A 352 -11.58 16.71 2.58
C ASP A 352 -10.19 16.99 1.99
N PHE A 353 -9.17 17.02 2.86
CA PHE A 353 -7.78 17.25 2.49
C PHE A 353 -7.29 16.30 1.38
N PRO A 354 -7.56 14.97 1.42
CA PRO A 354 -7.15 14.07 0.34
C PRO A 354 -7.67 14.51 -1.04
N THR A 355 -8.95 14.87 -1.15
CA THR A 355 -9.51 15.34 -2.42
C THR A 355 -8.95 16.70 -2.84
N ILE A 356 -8.81 17.63 -1.89
CA ILE A 356 -8.30 18.98 -2.15
C ILE A 356 -6.85 18.92 -2.66
N LEU A 357 -5.98 18.21 -1.95
CA LEU A 357 -4.57 18.07 -2.30
C LEU A 357 -4.42 17.38 -3.65
N ARG A 358 -5.15 16.28 -3.91
CA ARG A 358 -5.15 15.58 -5.20
C ARG A 358 -5.53 16.50 -6.36
N LYS A 359 -6.60 17.29 -6.22
CA LYS A 359 -7.02 18.25 -7.26
C LYS A 359 -5.96 19.31 -7.51
N LEU A 360 -5.33 19.85 -6.46
CA LEU A 360 -4.25 20.84 -6.60
C LEU A 360 -3.01 20.25 -7.26
N TYR A 361 -2.61 19.04 -6.89
CA TYR A 361 -1.51 18.34 -7.53
C TYR A 361 -1.75 18.10 -9.02
N ALA A 362 -2.96 17.70 -9.41
CA ALA A 362 -3.30 17.54 -10.82
C ALA A 362 -3.18 18.87 -11.61
N VAL A 363 -3.53 20.01 -10.98
CA VAL A 363 -3.35 21.33 -11.60
C VAL A 363 -1.88 21.72 -11.67
N ILE A 364 -1.08 21.39 -10.66
CA ILE A 364 0.38 21.61 -10.65
C ILE A 364 1.04 20.82 -11.77
N ALA A 365 0.73 19.53 -11.90
CA ALA A 365 1.25 18.66 -12.97
C ALA A 365 0.94 19.22 -14.38
N LYS A 366 -0.29 19.71 -14.60
CA LYS A 366 -0.68 20.38 -15.85
C LYS A 366 0.08 21.68 -16.13
N ASN A 367 0.63 22.31 -15.09
CA ASN A 367 1.39 23.56 -15.17
C ASN A 367 2.90 23.34 -14.99
N GLN A 368 3.41 22.11 -15.14
CA GLN A 368 4.83 21.81 -14.90
C GLN A 368 5.77 22.73 -15.70
N ILE A 369 5.46 23.00 -16.97
CA ILE A 369 6.22 23.92 -17.84
C ILE A 369 6.34 25.34 -17.26
N ALA A 370 5.36 25.79 -16.46
CA ALA A 370 5.39 27.09 -15.79
C ALA A 370 6.48 27.15 -14.72
N TYR A 371 6.65 26.05 -13.99
CA TYR A 371 7.62 25.92 -12.89
C TYR A 371 9.01 25.59 -13.43
N ASP A 372 9.11 24.82 -14.51
CA ASP A 372 10.39 24.53 -15.17
C ASP A 372 11.07 25.79 -15.72
N ALA A 373 10.30 26.84 -16.00
CA ALA A 373 10.84 28.16 -16.36
C ALA A 373 11.72 28.78 -15.25
N TYR A 374 11.54 28.39 -13.98
CA TYR A 374 12.42 28.80 -12.88
C TYR A 374 13.81 28.17 -12.96
N ASN A 375 14.00 27.11 -13.76
CA ASN A 375 15.32 26.49 -13.92
C ASN A 375 16.35 27.43 -14.58
N ALA A 376 15.90 28.53 -15.20
CA ALA A 376 16.74 29.55 -15.81
C ALA A 376 16.95 30.78 -14.90
N THR A 377 16.48 30.74 -13.64
CA THR A 377 16.50 31.90 -12.73
C THR A 377 17.18 31.57 -11.40
N HIS A 378 17.67 32.60 -10.71
CA HIS A 378 18.44 32.48 -9.47
C HIS A 378 18.37 33.80 -8.67
N TYR A 379 18.67 33.79 -7.37
CA TYR A 379 18.80 35.05 -6.64
C TYR A 379 19.98 35.87 -7.16
N ALA A 380 19.84 37.20 -7.16
CA ALA A 380 20.90 38.10 -7.62
C ALA A 380 22.22 37.79 -6.89
N TYR A 381 23.33 37.78 -7.64
CA TYR A 381 24.69 37.51 -7.15
C TYR A 381 24.97 36.08 -6.64
N MET A 382 24.01 35.15 -6.71
CA MET A 382 24.17 33.78 -6.20
C MET A 382 24.59 32.75 -7.27
N GLY A 383 24.73 33.17 -8.53
CA GLY A 383 25.05 32.28 -9.65
C GLY A 383 23.89 31.36 -10.04
N LEU A 384 23.99 30.74 -11.22
CA LEU A 384 23.01 29.79 -11.73
C LEU A 384 23.66 28.41 -11.86
N THR A 385 23.17 27.45 -11.09
CA THR A 385 23.59 26.05 -11.21
C THR A 385 22.74 25.29 -12.23
N LYS A 386 23.30 24.25 -12.86
CA LYS A 386 22.56 23.41 -13.81
C LYS A 386 21.57 22.48 -13.12
N GLN A 387 21.91 22.01 -11.93
CA GLN A 387 21.12 21.05 -11.16
C GLN A 387 21.11 21.44 -9.68
N ARG A 388 19.96 21.29 -9.02
CA ARG A 388 19.87 21.51 -7.58
C ARG A 388 20.72 20.48 -6.84
N ARG A 389 21.44 20.93 -5.82
CA ARG A 389 22.20 20.10 -4.89
C ARG A 389 21.40 19.88 -3.62
N VAL A 390 21.82 18.93 -2.81
CA VAL A 390 21.33 18.71 -1.44
C VAL A 390 22.51 18.40 -0.53
N LEU A 391 22.45 18.89 0.70
CA LEU A 391 23.49 18.71 1.70
C LEU A 391 23.13 17.54 2.61
N HIS A 392 24.03 16.56 2.70
CA HIS A 392 23.95 15.40 3.57
C HIS A 392 24.85 15.58 4.80
N LYS A 393 24.65 14.68 5.79
CA LYS A 393 25.48 14.57 6.99
C LYS A 393 26.98 14.57 6.66
N GLY A 394 27.79 15.24 7.49
CA GLY A 394 29.20 15.47 7.19
C GLY A 394 29.44 16.48 6.06
N HIS A 395 28.43 17.30 5.73
CA HIS A 395 28.50 18.36 4.72
C HIS A 395 28.84 17.87 3.31
N VAL A 396 28.39 16.66 2.96
CA VAL A 396 28.57 16.08 1.63
C VAL A 396 27.47 16.56 0.69
N TYR A 397 27.85 17.07 -0.47
CA TYR A 397 26.89 17.48 -1.51
C TYR A 397 26.47 16.27 -2.35
N GLY A 398 25.16 16.08 -2.48
CA GLY A 398 24.53 15.13 -3.41
C GLY A 398 23.70 15.84 -4.47
N LEU A 399 23.30 15.11 -5.52
CA LEU A 399 22.36 15.63 -6.52
C LEU A 399 20.92 15.50 -6.03
N PHE A 400 20.13 16.55 -6.19
CA PHE A 400 18.74 16.55 -5.73
C PHE A 400 17.90 15.42 -6.34
N ASN A 401 18.12 15.10 -7.63
CA ASN A 401 17.36 14.08 -8.35
C ASN A 401 17.76 12.63 -8.01
N GLU A 402 18.91 12.42 -7.37
CA GLU A 402 19.29 11.11 -6.81
C GLU A 402 18.52 10.83 -5.51
N VAL A 403 18.16 11.91 -4.80
CA VAL A 403 17.48 11.87 -3.50
C VAL A 403 15.95 11.91 -3.66
N PHE A 404 15.47 12.69 -4.62
CA PHE A 404 14.05 12.82 -4.97
C PHE A 404 13.86 12.36 -6.41
N THR A 405 13.46 11.11 -6.58
CA THR A 405 13.19 10.54 -7.90
C THR A 405 11.99 11.21 -8.55
N THR A 406 12.08 11.43 -9.86
CA THR A 406 10.97 11.95 -10.65
C THR A 406 9.90 10.88 -10.81
N TYR A 407 8.70 11.14 -10.32
CA TYR A 407 7.56 10.24 -10.49
C TYR A 407 6.94 10.49 -11.86
N SER A 408 7.11 9.55 -12.80
CA SER A 408 6.51 9.67 -14.13
C SER A 408 4.99 9.93 -14.02
N SER A 409 4.51 10.99 -14.67
CA SER A 409 3.11 11.45 -14.66
C SER A 409 2.56 12.03 -13.35
N TYR A 410 3.37 12.11 -12.28
CA TYR A 410 2.98 12.72 -11.01
C TYR A 410 3.93 13.85 -10.62
N VAL A 411 3.53 14.61 -9.59
CA VAL A 411 4.37 15.70 -9.07
C VAL A 411 5.42 15.13 -8.11
N ASN A 412 5.00 14.20 -7.25
CA ASN A 412 5.80 13.51 -6.26
C ASN A 412 5.07 12.23 -5.80
N GLU A 413 5.64 11.54 -4.81
CA GLU A 413 5.07 10.33 -4.20
C GLU A 413 3.68 10.57 -3.58
N GLU A 414 3.49 11.67 -2.85
CA GLU A 414 2.20 11.99 -2.23
C GLU A 414 1.09 12.10 -3.28
N HIS A 415 1.36 12.77 -4.41
CA HIS A 415 0.40 12.83 -5.51
C HIS A 415 0.03 11.43 -6.00
N ALA A 416 1.01 10.53 -6.15
CA ALA A 416 0.76 9.15 -6.56
C ALA A 416 -0.12 8.39 -5.54
N LEU A 417 0.20 8.51 -4.24
CA LEU A 417 -0.56 7.89 -3.15
C LEU A 417 -1.98 8.43 -3.05
N LEU A 418 -2.19 9.74 -3.21
CA LEU A 418 -3.52 10.36 -3.22
C LEU A 418 -4.36 9.90 -4.41
N ILE A 419 -3.73 9.70 -5.57
CA ILE A 419 -4.40 9.15 -6.75
C ILE A 419 -4.76 7.68 -6.53
N GLN A 420 -3.85 6.89 -5.97
CA GLN A 420 -4.10 5.50 -5.60
C GLN A 420 -5.27 5.39 -4.61
N ALA A 421 -5.23 6.16 -3.51
CA ALA A 421 -6.29 6.20 -2.50
C ALA A 421 -7.64 6.63 -3.10
N HIS A 422 -7.64 7.56 -4.05
CA HIS A 422 -8.84 7.96 -4.77
C HIS A 422 -9.45 6.80 -5.57
N PHE A 423 -8.63 6.05 -6.33
CA PHE A 423 -9.12 4.89 -7.06
C PHE A 423 -9.52 3.73 -6.15
N PHE A 424 -8.82 3.53 -5.03
CA PHE A 424 -9.20 2.54 -4.03
C PHE A 424 -10.58 2.86 -3.44
N LYS A 425 -10.84 4.14 -3.12
CA LYS A 425 -12.15 4.59 -2.65
C LYS A 425 -13.23 4.38 -3.72
N ILE A 426 -12.93 4.74 -4.96
CA ILE A 426 -13.85 4.57 -6.09
C ILE A 426 -14.21 3.09 -6.29
N PHE A 427 -13.24 2.18 -6.24
CA PHE A 427 -13.48 0.74 -6.39
C PHE A 427 -13.92 0.02 -5.11
N GLY A 428 -14.06 0.73 -3.99
CA GLY A 428 -14.45 0.14 -2.71
C GLY A 428 -13.39 -0.78 -2.09
N LEU A 429 -12.11 -0.62 -2.46
CA LEU A 429 -10.97 -1.36 -1.89
C LEU A 429 -10.65 -0.93 -0.44
N ASN A 430 -11.11 0.24 -0.02
CA ASN A 430 -10.82 0.81 1.30
C ASN A 430 -11.88 0.50 2.37
N THR A 431 -12.92 -0.27 2.04
CA THR A 431 -13.98 -0.65 2.99
C THR A 431 -13.74 -2.04 3.56
N ALA A 432 -13.49 -2.12 4.87
CA ALA A 432 -13.22 -3.39 5.57
C ALA A 432 -14.39 -4.39 5.57
N SER A 433 -15.59 -3.96 5.17
CA SER A 433 -16.84 -4.72 5.31
C SER A 433 -17.39 -5.32 4.00
N LYS A 434 -16.68 -5.19 2.87
CA LYS A 434 -17.16 -5.70 1.58
C LYS A 434 -16.60 -7.08 1.27
N THR A 435 -17.45 -7.97 0.77
CA THR A 435 -17.00 -9.23 0.18
C THR A 435 -16.25 -8.97 -1.14
N LEU A 436 -15.43 -9.91 -1.60
CA LEU A 436 -14.72 -9.77 -2.88
C LEU A 436 -15.68 -9.61 -4.07
N ALA A 437 -16.84 -10.27 -4.03
CA ALA A 437 -17.87 -10.14 -5.05
C ALA A 437 -18.44 -8.72 -5.10
N GLU A 438 -18.74 -8.13 -3.94
CA GLU A 438 -19.22 -6.74 -3.84
C GLU A 438 -18.17 -5.72 -4.32
N MET A 439 -16.90 -5.97 -4.01
CA MET A 439 -15.79 -5.15 -4.49
C MET A 439 -15.67 -5.20 -6.02
N LEU A 440 -15.74 -6.40 -6.61
CA LEU A 440 -15.68 -6.58 -8.06
C LEU A 440 -16.89 -5.95 -8.76
N ASN A 441 -18.09 -6.10 -8.19
CA ASN A 441 -19.32 -5.48 -8.70
C ASN A 441 -19.27 -3.95 -8.60
N THR A 442 -18.67 -3.40 -7.53
CA THR A 442 -18.44 -1.95 -7.39
C THR A 442 -17.49 -1.46 -8.49
N ALA A 443 -16.34 -2.13 -8.67
CA ALA A 443 -15.38 -1.77 -9.71
C ALA A 443 -16.00 -1.88 -11.11
N SER A 444 -16.73 -2.96 -11.39
CA SER A 444 -17.45 -3.19 -12.64
C SER A 444 -18.41 -2.04 -12.97
N SER A 445 -19.25 -1.65 -12.00
CA SER A 445 -20.26 -0.60 -12.19
C SER A 445 -19.63 0.77 -12.46
N VAL A 446 -18.59 1.12 -11.69
CA VAL A 446 -17.85 2.38 -11.88
C VAL A 446 -17.17 2.42 -13.25
N LEU A 447 -16.47 1.35 -13.63
CA LEU A 447 -15.76 1.28 -14.90
C LEU A 447 -16.74 1.39 -16.06
N GLU A 448 -17.86 0.67 -16.00
CA GLU A 448 -18.93 0.75 -16.99
C GLU A 448 -19.45 2.18 -17.16
N GLU A 449 -19.81 2.85 -16.05
CA GLU A 449 -20.30 4.22 -16.06
C GLU A 449 -19.30 5.15 -16.76
N HIS A 450 -18.03 5.08 -16.36
CA HIS A 450 -17.00 5.97 -16.89
C HIS A 450 -16.58 5.64 -18.32
N ILE A 451 -16.63 4.38 -18.74
CA ILE A 451 -16.39 3.99 -20.14
C ILE A 451 -17.51 4.53 -21.03
N LYS A 452 -18.78 4.37 -20.62
CA LYS A 452 -19.93 4.89 -21.36
C LYS A 452 -19.87 6.41 -21.51
N LYS A 453 -19.42 7.13 -20.47
CA LYS A 453 -19.21 8.59 -20.51
C LYS A 453 -18.22 9.05 -21.58
N ILE A 454 -17.17 8.29 -21.90
CA ILE A 454 -16.22 8.63 -22.99
C ILE A 454 -16.96 8.69 -24.34
N THR A 455 -17.98 7.85 -24.53
CA THR A 455 -18.74 7.75 -25.78
C THR A 455 -19.99 8.63 -25.82
N ALA A 456 -20.38 9.22 -24.69
CA ALA A 456 -21.55 10.06 -24.61
C ALA A 456 -21.36 11.35 -25.42
N LYS A 457 -22.38 11.74 -26.18
CA LYS A 457 -22.37 13.00 -26.97
C LYS A 457 -22.47 14.25 -26.08
N GLU A 458 -22.93 14.08 -24.84
CA GLU A 458 -22.97 15.14 -23.83
C GLU A 458 -21.59 15.30 -23.20
N LYS A 459 -21.18 16.54 -22.88
CA LYS A 459 -19.87 16.86 -22.25
C LYS A 459 -19.83 16.43 -20.78
N GLU A 460 -20.19 15.18 -20.48
CA GLU A 460 -19.96 14.60 -19.17
C GLU A 460 -18.50 14.20 -19.05
N THR A 461 -17.79 14.79 -18.08
CA THR A 461 -16.38 14.48 -17.85
C THR A 461 -16.23 13.08 -17.27
N SER A 462 -15.43 12.23 -17.92
CA SER A 462 -15.07 10.91 -17.40
C SER A 462 -13.73 10.97 -16.65
N ILE A 463 -13.57 10.15 -15.61
CA ILE A 463 -12.23 9.94 -15.01
C ILE A 463 -11.27 9.33 -16.04
N LEU A 464 -11.77 8.71 -17.10
CA LEU A 464 -10.99 8.04 -18.13
C LEU A 464 -10.63 8.94 -19.33
N ASP A 465 -10.96 10.24 -19.29
CA ASP A 465 -10.71 11.15 -20.41
C ASP A 465 -9.21 11.29 -20.74
N SER A 466 -8.34 11.17 -19.73
CA SER A 466 -6.89 11.26 -19.92
C SER A 466 -6.21 9.89 -19.94
N GLU A 467 -5.20 9.74 -20.81
CA GLU A 467 -4.40 8.51 -20.94
C GLU A 467 -3.71 8.12 -19.63
N VAL A 468 -3.12 9.11 -18.93
CA VAL A 468 -2.48 8.91 -17.62
C VAL A 468 -3.47 8.32 -16.63
N THR A 469 -4.71 8.81 -16.63
CA THR A 469 -5.75 8.34 -15.71
C THR A 469 -6.23 6.93 -16.08
N ARG A 470 -6.36 6.61 -17.38
CA ARG A 470 -6.67 5.26 -17.85
C ARG A 470 -5.63 4.25 -17.38
N LYS A 471 -4.34 4.54 -17.55
CA LYS A 471 -3.26 3.67 -17.06
C LYS A 471 -3.35 3.41 -15.55
N LYS A 472 -3.72 4.40 -14.75
CA LYS A 472 -3.85 4.26 -13.30
C LYS A 472 -5.10 3.52 -12.84
N VAL A 473 -6.18 3.65 -13.59
CA VAL A 473 -7.33 2.79 -13.43
C VAL A 473 -6.96 1.35 -13.71
N LEU A 474 -6.21 1.05 -14.77
CA LEU A 474 -5.74 -0.30 -15.09
C LEU A 474 -4.83 -0.87 -14.00
N ASP A 475 -3.82 -0.10 -13.56
CA ASP A 475 -2.94 -0.50 -12.46
C ASP A 475 -3.75 -0.86 -11.20
N THR A 476 -4.73 -0.02 -10.84
CA THR A 476 -5.55 -0.22 -9.64
C THR A 476 -6.50 -1.40 -9.80
N PHE A 477 -7.14 -1.53 -10.96
CA PHE A 477 -8.02 -2.66 -11.27
C PHE A 477 -7.23 -3.98 -11.30
N GLY A 478 -5.97 -3.95 -11.73
CA GLY A 478 -5.03 -5.06 -11.62
C GLY A 478 -4.85 -5.56 -10.18
N ILE A 479 -4.87 -4.66 -9.19
CA ILE A 479 -4.82 -5.03 -7.76
C ILE A 479 -6.13 -5.70 -7.33
N VAL A 480 -7.28 -5.14 -7.71
CA VAL A 480 -8.62 -5.72 -7.43
C VAL A 480 -8.67 -7.16 -7.94
N ILE A 481 -8.33 -7.36 -9.21
CA ILE A 481 -8.47 -8.67 -9.83
C ILE A 481 -7.46 -9.68 -9.29
N ARG A 482 -6.24 -9.25 -8.94
CA ARG A 482 -5.26 -10.14 -8.31
C ARG A 482 -5.72 -10.62 -6.94
N GLN A 483 -6.32 -9.75 -6.12
CA GLN A 483 -6.89 -10.15 -4.82
C GLN A 483 -8.04 -11.15 -4.98
N VAL A 484 -8.93 -10.91 -5.95
CA VAL A 484 -9.99 -11.84 -6.33
C VAL A 484 -9.40 -13.19 -6.75
N SER A 485 -8.39 -13.17 -7.63
CA SER A 485 -7.71 -14.35 -8.15
C SER A 485 -7.07 -15.20 -7.05
N GLN A 486 -6.31 -14.57 -6.15
CA GLN A 486 -5.60 -15.27 -5.06
C GLN A 486 -6.58 -15.92 -4.09
N ARG A 487 -7.61 -15.19 -3.66
CA ARG A 487 -8.53 -15.67 -2.63
C ARG A 487 -9.51 -16.71 -3.15
N TYR A 488 -9.88 -16.65 -4.42
CA TYR A 488 -10.68 -17.70 -5.07
C TYR A 488 -10.04 -19.10 -4.95
N LEU A 489 -8.71 -19.18 -4.82
CA LEU A 489 -7.99 -20.45 -4.71
C LEU A 489 -7.43 -20.77 -3.32
N SER A 490 -7.23 -19.79 -2.44
CA SER A 490 -6.54 -20.01 -1.17
C SER A 490 -7.41 -20.64 -0.07
N ASP A 491 -8.73 -20.61 -0.21
CA ASP A 491 -9.64 -21.00 0.88
C ASP A 491 -10.17 -22.44 0.67
N ASP A 492 -10.16 -23.25 1.73
CA ASP A 492 -10.85 -24.54 1.74
C ASP A 492 -12.36 -24.32 1.64
N TRP A 493 -12.94 -24.70 0.50
CA TRP A 493 -14.37 -24.52 0.14
C TRP A 493 -15.25 -25.71 0.56
N GLY A 494 -14.81 -26.56 1.49
CA GLY A 494 -15.54 -27.76 1.90
C GLY A 494 -16.93 -27.51 2.50
N SER A 495 -17.15 -26.38 3.19
CA SER A 495 -18.45 -26.04 3.81
C SER A 495 -19.45 -25.42 2.83
N ILE A 496 -20.74 -25.67 3.03
CA ILE A 496 -21.85 -25.17 2.18
C ILE A 496 -21.85 -23.64 2.06
N GLU A 497 -21.58 -22.93 3.16
CA GLU A 497 -21.54 -21.46 3.21
C GLU A 497 -20.44 -20.91 2.30
N LYS A 498 -19.26 -21.52 2.38
CA LYS A 498 -18.11 -21.18 1.55
C LYS A 498 -18.33 -21.53 0.07
N GLN A 499 -19.01 -22.64 -0.25
CA GLN A 499 -19.38 -22.95 -1.64
C GLN A 499 -20.32 -21.89 -2.23
N LYS A 500 -21.27 -21.39 -1.44
CA LYS A 500 -22.16 -20.29 -1.84
C LYS A 500 -21.40 -18.98 -2.06
N GLU A 501 -20.43 -18.67 -1.19
CA GLU A 501 -19.54 -17.52 -1.36
C GLU A 501 -18.73 -17.63 -2.66
N LYS A 502 -18.13 -18.80 -2.91
CA LYS A 502 -17.39 -19.11 -4.15
C LYS A 502 -18.26 -18.93 -5.39
N GLY A 503 -19.48 -19.48 -5.39
CA GLY A 503 -20.42 -19.32 -6.51
C GLY A 503 -20.78 -17.86 -6.75
N THR A 504 -20.96 -17.07 -5.69
CA THR A 504 -21.24 -15.62 -5.79
C THR A 504 -20.04 -14.86 -6.36
N LEU A 505 -18.82 -15.18 -5.92
CA LEU A 505 -17.59 -14.58 -6.43
C LEU A 505 -17.33 -14.95 -7.90
N TYR A 506 -17.53 -16.22 -8.24
CA TYR A 506 -17.38 -16.71 -9.60
C TYR A 506 -18.37 -16.03 -10.55
N GLN A 507 -19.63 -15.89 -10.15
CA GLN A 507 -20.62 -15.16 -10.94
C GLN A 507 -20.18 -13.70 -11.16
N ALA A 508 -19.67 -13.01 -10.14
CA ALA A 508 -19.17 -11.64 -10.29
C ALA A 508 -18.00 -11.53 -11.27
N ILE A 509 -17.12 -12.55 -11.33
CA ILE A 509 -16.02 -12.65 -12.32
C ILE A 509 -16.59 -12.78 -13.74
N ILE A 510 -17.58 -13.65 -13.91
CA ILE A 510 -18.25 -13.85 -15.20
C ILE A 510 -18.95 -12.57 -15.67
N ASP A 511 -19.66 -11.90 -14.75
CA ASP A 511 -20.41 -10.69 -15.05
C ASP A 511 -19.48 -9.55 -15.51
N ILE A 512 -18.34 -9.35 -14.83
CA ILE A 512 -17.41 -8.27 -15.21
C ILE A 512 -16.72 -8.53 -16.55
N ILE A 513 -16.29 -9.77 -16.84
CA ILE A 513 -15.68 -10.12 -18.14
C ILE A 513 -16.69 -9.98 -19.27
N THR A 514 -17.92 -10.45 -19.05
CA THR A 514 -19.02 -10.35 -20.02
C THR A 514 -19.31 -8.88 -20.33
N LYS A 515 -19.40 -8.06 -19.28
CA LYS A 515 -19.64 -6.63 -19.42
C LYS A 515 -18.52 -5.90 -20.16
N PHE A 516 -17.25 -6.23 -19.90
CA PHE A 516 -16.15 -5.66 -20.69
C PHE A 516 -16.20 -6.12 -22.16
N LYS A 517 -16.58 -7.37 -22.44
CA LYS A 517 -16.80 -7.86 -23.82
C LYS A 517 -17.97 -7.16 -24.53
N GLU A 518 -18.96 -6.68 -23.79
CA GLU A 518 -20.02 -5.84 -24.35
C GLU A 518 -19.51 -4.42 -24.62
N LEU A 519 -18.78 -3.82 -23.68
CA LEU A 519 -18.20 -2.49 -23.83
C LEU A 519 -17.16 -2.39 -24.94
N SER A 520 -16.46 -3.49 -25.26
CA SER A 520 -15.49 -3.52 -26.37
C SER A 520 -16.15 -3.36 -27.75
N LYS A 521 -17.47 -3.55 -27.85
CA LYS A 521 -18.24 -3.34 -29.09
C LYS A 521 -18.58 -1.88 -29.35
N LEU A 522 -18.28 -0.97 -28.42
CA LEU A 522 -18.51 0.46 -28.62
C LEU A 522 -17.60 1.01 -29.72
N GLU A 523 -18.15 1.85 -30.60
CA GLU A 523 -17.44 2.47 -31.73
C GLU A 523 -16.56 3.66 -31.30
N ASN A 524 -15.59 3.40 -30.43
CA ASN A 524 -14.60 4.38 -29.99
C ASN A 524 -13.24 3.71 -29.77
N VAL A 525 -12.23 4.12 -30.54
CA VAL A 525 -10.89 3.50 -30.53
C VAL A 525 -10.24 3.52 -29.15
N THR A 526 -10.36 4.64 -28.41
CA THR A 526 -9.81 4.76 -27.06
C THR A 526 -10.49 3.82 -26.08
N VAL A 527 -11.81 3.66 -26.18
CA VAL A 527 -12.58 2.70 -25.38
C VAL A 527 -12.18 1.27 -25.73
N GLN A 528 -12.09 0.93 -27.01
CA GLN A 528 -11.72 -0.41 -27.46
C GLN A 528 -10.34 -0.82 -26.95
N GLN A 529 -9.34 0.06 -27.05
CA GLN A 529 -7.99 -0.18 -26.52
C GLN A 529 -8.02 -0.37 -25.00
N PHE A 530 -8.67 0.54 -24.27
CA PHE A 530 -8.74 0.49 -22.82
C PHE A 530 -9.46 -0.76 -22.30
N VAL A 531 -10.58 -1.13 -22.94
CA VAL A 531 -11.35 -2.32 -22.58
C VAL A 531 -10.60 -3.60 -22.93
N ALA A 532 -9.83 -3.61 -24.03
CA ALA A 532 -8.96 -4.74 -24.35
C ALA A 532 -7.89 -4.97 -23.27
N GLU A 533 -7.31 -3.90 -22.72
CA GLU A 533 -6.37 -4.01 -21.60
C GLU A 533 -7.05 -4.51 -20.31
N LEU A 534 -8.27 -4.05 -20.00
CA LEU A 534 -9.06 -4.57 -18.87
C LEU A 534 -9.38 -6.06 -19.01
N LEU A 535 -9.77 -6.50 -20.22
CA LEU A 535 -10.01 -7.91 -20.54
C LEU A 535 -8.75 -8.74 -20.39
N LEU A 536 -7.62 -8.25 -20.91
CA LEU A 536 -6.33 -8.94 -20.82
C LEU A 536 -5.87 -9.09 -19.36
N LEU A 537 -5.97 -8.02 -18.56
CA LEU A 537 -5.62 -8.06 -17.13
C LEU A 537 -6.50 -9.04 -16.36
N SER A 538 -7.81 -9.03 -16.66
CA SER A 538 -8.78 -9.94 -16.04
C SER A 538 -8.44 -11.39 -16.37
N PHE A 539 -8.30 -11.67 -17.66
CA PHE A 539 -8.05 -13.00 -18.16
C PHE A 539 -6.69 -13.55 -17.71
N THR A 540 -5.61 -12.76 -17.80
CA THR A 540 -4.27 -13.23 -17.44
C THR A 540 -4.18 -13.61 -15.96
N SER A 541 -4.75 -12.79 -15.08
CA SER A 541 -4.74 -13.05 -13.63
C SER A 541 -5.53 -14.31 -13.31
N ILE A 542 -6.78 -14.39 -13.80
CA ILE A 542 -7.66 -15.53 -13.56
C ILE A 542 -7.08 -16.82 -14.18
N ASN A 543 -6.61 -16.77 -15.42
CA ASN A 543 -6.06 -17.94 -16.12
C ASN A 543 -4.81 -18.49 -15.43
N HIS A 544 -3.89 -17.63 -14.99
CA HIS A 544 -2.71 -18.07 -14.24
C HIS A 544 -3.11 -18.83 -12.97
N THR A 545 -4.07 -18.27 -12.24
CA THR A 545 -4.67 -18.85 -11.05
C THR A 545 -5.30 -20.21 -11.38
N LEU A 546 -6.16 -20.32 -12.38
CA LEU A 546 -6.80 -21.58 -12.78
C LEU A 546 -5.78 -22.69 -13.11
N VAL A 547 -4.69 -22.36 -13.78
CA VAL A 547 -3.62 -23.32 -14.09
C VAL A 547 -2.98 -23.86 -12.81
N LEU A 548 -2.72 -23.02 -11.80
CA LEU A 548 -2.17 -23.47 -10.52
C LEU A 548 -3.14 -24.42 -9.79
N GLN A 549 -4.43 -24.10 -9.79
CA GLN A 549 -5.44 -24.97 -9.16
C GLN A 549 -5.57 -26.31 -9.88
N ALA A 550 -5.51 -26.33 -11.22
CA ALA A 550 -5.51 -27.57 -11.99
C ALA A 550 -4.32 -28.46 -11.60
N GLN A 551 -3.14 -27.87 -11.43
CA GLN A 551 -1.94 -28.56 -10.99
C GLN A 551 -2.04 -29.08 -9.56
N ASP A 552 -2.64 -28.32 -8.63
CA ASP A 552 -2.82 -28.76 -7.26
C ASP A 552 -3.85 -29.90 -7.16
N LEU A 553 -4.97 -29.83 -7.89
CA LEU A 553 -5.92 -30.93 -8.00
C LEU A 553 -5.28 -32.18 -8.64
N GLU A 554 -4.39 -32.00 -9.61
CA GLU A 554 -3.62 -33.09 -10.21
C GLU A 554 -2.65 -33.73 -9.20
N LYS A 555 -2.02 -32.96 -8.31
CA LYS A 555 -1.21 -33.53 -7.22
C LYS A 555 -2.07 -34.35 -6.26
N ASP A 556 -3.21 -33.82 -5.83
CA ASP A 556 -4.13 -34.54 -4.93
C ASP A 556 -4.66 -35.81 -5.58
N PHE A 557 -4.98 -35.75 -6.88
CA PHE A 557 -5.36 -36.90 -7.68
C PHE A 557 -4.25 -37.96 -7.71
N ASN A 558 -3.03 -37.55 -8.07
CA ASN A 558 -1.89 -38.45 -8.16
C ASN A 558 -1.59 -39.11 -6.81
N TYR A 559 -1.68 -38.36 -5.71
CA TYR A 559 -1.55 -38.88 -4.35
C TYR A 559 -2.58 -39.97 -4.07
N LEU A 560 -3.87 -39.75 -4.40
CA LEU A 560 -4.91 -40.76 -4.22
C LEU A 560 -4.78 -41.97 -5.16
N GLN A 561 -4.14 -41.81 -6.33
CA GLN A 561 -3.85 -42.89 -7.28
C GLN A 561 -2.67 -43.79 -6.90
N GLU A 562 -1.81 -43.36 -5.98
CA GLU A 562 -0.68 -44.18 -5.53
C GLU A 562 -1.15 -45.56 -5.09
N SER A 563 -0.51 -46.61 -5.61
CA SER A 563 -0.89 -47.98 -5.26
C SER A 563 -0.57 -48.29 -3.80
N ILE A 564 -1.28 -49.27 -3.22
CA ILE A 564 -0.96 -49.73 -1.87
C ILE A 564 0.49 -50.20 -1.76
N ASP A 565 1.02 -50.81 -2.83
CA ASP A 565 2.38 -51.36 -2.87
C ASP A 565 3.43 -50.24 -2.87
N TYR A 566 3.16 -49.13 -3.57
CA TYR A 566 4.01 -47.95 -3.54
C TYR A 566 4.09 -47.35 -2.12
N ARG A 567 2.93 -47.18 -1.47
CA ARG A 567 2.86 -46.65 -0.11
C ARG A 567 3.49 -47.57 0.93
N LEU A 568 3.30 -48.89 0.78
CA LEU A 568 3.98 -49.88 1.63
C LEU A 568 5.51 -49.81 1.44
N THR A 569 5.98 -49.60 0.20
CA THR A 569 7.41 -49.40 -0.07
C THR A 569 7.94 -48.17 0.66
N GLN A 570 7.24 -47.03 0.57
CA GLN A 570 7.62 -45.80 1.28
C GLN A 570 7.64 -46.01 2.80
N PHE A 571 6.52 -46.50 3.36
CA PHE A 571 6.38 -46.76 4.80
C PHE A 571 7.51 -47.64 5.36
N PHE A 572 7.76 -48.80 4.73
CA PHE A 572 8.81 -49.70 5.18
C PHE A 572 10.22 -49.15 4.89
N SER A 573 10.42 -48.39 3.81
CA SER A 573 11.71 -47.75 3.53
C SER A 573 12.05 -46.72 4.59
N GLU A 574 11.12 -45.85 4.96
CA GLU A 574 11.29 -44.86 6.03
C GLU A 574 11.54 -45.53 7.38
N LEU A 575 10.75 -46.56 7.71
CA LEU A 575 10.90 -47.31 8.94
C LEU A 575 12.26 -48.02 9.02
N LEU A 576 12.73 -48.64 7.94
CA LEU A 576 14.04 -49.28 7.89
C LEU A 576 15.19 -48.28 8.00
N THR A 577 15.06 -47.09 7.40
CA THR A 577 16.04 -46.00 7.56
C THR A 577 16.12 -45.52 9.00
N GLN A 578 14.98 -45.33 9.66
CA GLN A 578 14.91 -44.92 11.07
C GLN A 578 15.52 -45.97 12.02
N VAL A 579 15.30 -47.26 11.74
CA VAL A 579 15.72 -48.36 12.61
C VAL A 579 17.20 -48.73 12.42
N ASN A 580 17.70 -48.70 11.18
CA ASN A 580 19.02 -49.24 10.85
C ASN A 580 20.11 -48.18 10.60
N GLN A 581 19.77 -46.88 10.50
CA GLN A 581 20.72 -45.78 10.21
C GLN A 581 21.63 -46.00 8.96
N ILE A 582 21.27 -46.93 8.05
CA ILE A 582 22.06 -47.31 6.87
C ILE A 582 21.15 -47.17 5.65
N GLU A 583 21.40 -46.17 4.81
CA GLU A 583 20.55 -45.80 3.65
C GLU A 583 20.65 -46.77 2.45
N THR A 584 21.68 -47.62 2.36
CA THR A 584 22.13 -48.07 1.03
C THR A 584 21.51 -49.35 0.46
N ASN A 585 20.68 -50.11 1.19
CA ASN A 585 20.12 -51.39 0.68
C ASN A 585 18.60 -51.59 0.86
N SER A 586 17.88 -50.68 1.54
CA SER A 586 16.45 -50.83 1.83
C SER A 586 15.53 -50.88 0.59
N PRO A 587 15.75 -50.06 -0.47
CA PRO A 587 14.86 -50.05 -1.64
C PRO A 587 14.95 -51.33 -2.49
N VAL A 588 16.13 -51.96 -2.57
CA VAL A 588 16.36 -53.16 -3.39
C VAL A 588 15.66 -54.37 -2.77
N ILE A 589 15.79 -54.57 -1.46
CA ILE A 589 15.18 -55.69 -0.74
C ILE A 589 13.64 -55.58 -0.77
N LEU A 590 13.11 -54.37 -0.58
CA LEU A 590 11.65 -54.13 -0.67
C LEU A 590 11.12 -54.38 -2.08
N SER A 591 11.87 -53.95 -3.11
CA SER A 591 11.53 -54.21 -4.51
C SER A 591 11.48 -55.71 -4.81
N ASP A 592 12.44 -56.50 -4.30
CA ASP A 592 12.47 -57.96 -4.50
C ASP A 592 11.27 -58.65 -3.82
N ILE A 593 10.89 -58.20 -2.63
CA ILE A 593 9.71 -58.73 -1.91
C ILE A 593 8.43 -58.43 -2.69
N ILE A 594 8.23 -57.18 -3.09
CA ILE A 594 7.00 -56.73 -3.77
C ILE A 594 6.88 -57.33 -5.17
N ASN A 595 8.00 -57.54 -5.88
CA ASN A 595 7.98 -58.14 -7.20
C ASN A 595 7.84 -59.67 -7.20
N SER A 596 7.89 -60.31 -6.03
CA SER A 596 7.74 -61.76 -5.91
C SER A 596 6.35 -62.24 -6.31
N GLU A 597 6.28 -63.43 -6.92
CA GLU A 597 5.01 -64.07 -7.29
C GLU A 597 4.11 -64.38 -6.08
N GLU A 598 4.71 -64.60 -4.90
CA GLU A 598 3.99 -64.81 -3.64
C GLU A 598 3.27 -63.53 -3.22
N TYR A 599 3.94 -62.38 -3.28
CA TYR A 599 3.38 -61.10 -2.90
C TYR A 599 2.28 -60.62 -3.86
N LYS A 600 2.50 -60.78 -5.18
CA LYS A 600 1.54 -60.36 -6.22
C LYS A 600 0.19 -61.09 -6.15
N LYS A 601 0.14 -62.28 -5.56
CA LYS A 601 -1.09 -63.06 -5.35
C LYS A 601 -1.87 -62.66 -4.09
N LEU A 602 -1.29 -61.83 -3.22
CA LEU A 602 -1.95 -61.40 -1.99
C LEU A 602 -3.01 -60.33 -2.29
N PRO A 603 -4.18 -60.39 -1.63
CA PRO A 603 -5.17 -59.33 -1.72
C PRO A 603 -4.57 -58.02 -1.21
N SER A 604 -4.97 -56.91 -1.84
CA SER A 604 -4.54 -55.58 -1.45
C SER A 604 -5.31 -55.06 -0.23
N HIS A 605 -6.48 -55.61 0.07
CA HIS A 605 -7.26 -55.26 1.25
C HIS A 605 -7.63 -56.54 2.06
N PRO A 606 -7.54 -56.53 3.41
CA PRO A 606 -6.94 -55.49 4.26
C PRO A 606 -5.42 -55.43 4.13
N ALA A 607 -4.85 -54.22 4.31
CA ALA A 607 -3.41 -53.96 4.19
C ALA A 607 -2.56 -54.86 5.10
N ALA A 608 -3.12 -55.26 6.25
CA ALA A 608 -2.54 -56.20 7.20
C ALA A 608 -1.96 -57.48 6.55
N ILE A 609 -2.58 -57.99 5.48
CA ILE A 609 -2.13 -59.22 4.79
C ILE A 609 -0.78 -59.00 4.09
N LYS A 610 -0.65 -57.90 3.34
CA LYS A 610 0.60 -57.53 2.67
C LYS A 610 1.67 -57.07 3.66
N ILE A 611 1.29 -56.32 4.69
CA ILE A 611 2.18 -55.89 5.79
C ILE A 611 2.76 -57.12 6.51
N SER A 612 1.93 -58.12 6.83
CA SER A 612 2.38 -59.35 7.47
C SER A 612 3.38 -60.13 6.61
N HIS A 613 3.15 -60.18 5.29
CA HIS A 613 4.08 -60.81 4.36
C HIS A 613 5.42 -60.06 4.29
N ILE A 614 5.40 -58.73 4.16
CA ILE A 614 6.62 -57.91 4.13
C ILE A 614 7.38 -58.05 5.45
N TYR A 615 6.69 -57.93 6.59
CA TYR A 615 7.27 -58.08 7.94
C TYR A 615 7.97 -59.44 8.11
N LYS A 616 7.34 -60.53 7.65
CA LYS A 616 7.93 -61.88 7.70
C LYS A 616 9.18 -62.01 6.83
N LYS A 617 9.21 -61.40 5.64
CA LYS A 617 10.37 -61.42 4.74
C LYS A 617 11.51 -60.50 5.19
N LEU A 618 11.20 -59.48 6.01
CA LEU A 618 12.17 -58.57 6.62
C LEU A 618 12.60 -58.95 8.04
N THR A 619 12.19 -60.12 8.54
CA THR A 619 12.60 -60.62 9.86
C THR A 619 14.13 -60.78 9.92
N GLY A 620 14.78 -60.27 10.96
CA GLY A 620 16.24 -60.21 11.12
C GLY A 620 16.86 -58.87 10.68
N LYS A 621 16.06 -57.86 10.33
CA LYS A 621 16.50 -56.54 9.83
C LYS A 621 16.12 -55.37 10.75
N GLY A 622 15.96 -55.61 12.06
CA GLY A 622 15.75 -54.57 13.08
C GLY A 622 14.27 -54.26 13.38
N LEU A 623 13.33 -54.85 12.63
CA LEU A 623 11.89 -54.62 12.80
C LEU A 623 11.28 -55.40 13.98
N GLU A 624 12.06 -56.22 14.70
CA GLU A 624 11.59 -57.12 15.77
C GLU A 624 11.02 -56.36 16.98
N LYS A 625 11.29 -55.05 17.08
CA LYS A 625 10.74 -54.16 18.11
C LYS A 625 9.28 -53.80 17.88
N TYR A 626 8.74 -54.03 16.68
CA TYR A 626 7.36 -53.72 16.32
C TYR A 626 6.56 -55.01 16.10
N SER A 627 5.34 -55.06 16.64
CA SER A 627 4.38 -56.10 16.26
C SER A 627 3.74 -55.79 14.90
N CYS A 628 3.31 -56.82 14.18
CA CYS A 628 2.59 -56.66 12.90
C CYS A 628 1.32 -55.79 13.07
N ASP A 629 0.64 -55.89 14.22
CA ASP A 629 -0.55 -55.08 14.53
C ASP A 629 -0.20 -53.60 14.72
N GLN A 630 0.92 -53.30 15.39
CA GLN A 630 1.42 -51.92 15.50
C GLN A 630 1.80 -51.35 14.14
N LEU A 631 2.50 -52.11 13.29
CA LEU A 631 2.86 -51.68 11.94
C LEU A 631 1.62 -51.43 11.07
N THR A 632 0.63 -52.30 11.18
CA THR A 632 -0.65 -52.15 10.47
C THR A 632 -1.37 -50.89 10.92
N LYS A 633 -1.48 -50.67 12.24
CA LYS A 633 -2.13 -49.49 12.79
C LYS A 633 -1.41 -48.19 12.37
N THR A 634 -0.09 -48.13 12.46
CA THR A 634 0.69 -46.94 12.07
C THR A 634 0.58 -46.68 10.57
N TYR A 635 0.65 -47.72 9.74
CA TYR A 635 0.42 -47.59 8.30
C TYR A 635 -0.98 -47.06 8.02
N GLU A 636 -1.99 -47.60 8.71
CA GLU A 636 -3.37 -47.20 8.52
C GLU A 636 -3.60 -45.73 8.94
N GLU A 637 -2.98 -45.27 10.02
CA GLU A 637 -3.02 -43.87 10.48
C GLU A 637 -2.34 -42.90 9.50
N GLN A 638 -1.33 -43.35 8.76
CA GLN A 638 -0.54 -42.49 7.86
C GLN A 638 -1.04 -42.52 6.40
N TYR A 639 -1.56 -43.65 5.93
CA TYR A 639 -1.80 -43.91 4.51
C TYR A 639 -3.21 -44.39 4.18
N THR A 640 -4.11 -44.59 5.16
CA THR A 640 -5.51 -44.95 4.85
C THR A 640 -6.28 -43.71 4.44
N ASN A 641 -6.54 -43.60 3.14
CA ASN A 641 -7.54 -42.64 2.67
C ASN A 641 -8.95 -43.18 2.87
N THR A 642 -9.87 -42.29 3.16
CA THR A 642 -11.30 -42.61 3.26
C THR A 642 -11.98 -42.48 1.90
N ILE A 643 -13.09 -43.17 1.69
CA ILE A 643 -13.88 -43.00 0.45
C ILE A 643 -14.49 -41.58 0.38
N GLU A 644 -14.66 -40.93 1.52
CA GLU A 644 -15.08 -39.54 1.68
C GLU A 644 -14.05 -38.54 1.14
N GLU A 645 -12.74 -38.81 1.30
CA GLU A 645 -11.67 -38.00 0.71
C GLU A 645 -11.70 -38.07 -0.83
N PHE A 646 -11.88 -39.27 -1.39
CA PHE A 646 -12.09 -39.44 -2.84
C PHE A 646 -13.35 -38.71 -3.33
N ALA A 647 -14.46 -38.80 -2.56
CA ALA A 647 -15.69 -38.10 -2.88
C ALA A 647 -15.52 -36.57 -2.84
N THR A 648 -14.72 -36.06 -1.90
CA THR A 648 -14.42 -34.63 -1.76
C THR A 648 -13.62 -34.12 -2.95
N LEU A 649 -12.53 -34.81 -3.32
CA LEU A 649 -11.74 -34.44 -4.50
C LEU A 649 -12.56 -34.54 -5.79
N TYR A 650 -13.38 -35.58 -5.95
CA TYR A 650 -14.29 -35.72 -7.09
C TYR A 650 -15.23 -34.51 -7.24
N GLN A 651 -15.82 -34.04 -6.13
CA GLN A 651 -16.69 -32.86 -6.16
C GLN A 651 -15.91 -31.58 -6.47
N GLN A 652 -14.71 -31.41 -5.91
CA GLN A 652 -13.84 -30.26 -6.20
C GLN A 652 -13.48 -30.21 -7.68
N ILE A 653 -13.07 -31.33 -8.28
CA ILE A 653 -12.74 -31.40 -9.72
C ILE A 653 -13.98 -31.13 -10.57
N LYS A 654 -15.16 -31.69 -10.24
CA LYS A 654 -16.39 -31.41 -11.01
C LYS A 654 -16.79 -29.94 -11.00
N ILE A 655 -16.75 -29.30 -9.83
CA ILE A 655 -17.03 -27.86 -9.70
C ILE A 655 -16.02 -27.07 -10.54
N PHE A 656 -14.73 -27.43 -10.43
CA PHE A 656 -13.69 -26.73 -11.17
C PHE A 656 -13.79 -26.90 -12.69
N VAL A 657 -14.13 -28.09 -13.19
CA VAL A 657 -14.41 -28.34 -14.62
C VAL A 657 -15.57 -27.46 -15.11
N HIS A 658 -16.62 -27.32 -14.30
CA HIS A 658 -17.74 -26.43 -14.63
C HIS A 658 -17.30 -24.96 -14.70
N ASP A 659 -16.45 -24.52 -13.77
CA ASP A 659 -15.86 -23.18 -13.76
C ASP A 659 -14.96 -22.96 -15.00
N LEU A 660 -14.17 -23.94 -15.41
CA LEU A 660 -13.32 -23.85 -16.60
C LEU A 660 -14.16 -23.75 -17.89
N ALA A 661 -15.17 -24.62 -18.03
CA ALA A 661 -16.06 -24.65 -19.20
C ALA A 661 -16.83 -23.32 -19.35
N THR A 662 -17.34 -22.79 -18.24
CA THR A 662 -18.07 -21.51 -18.23
C THR A 662 -17.16 -20.36 -18.62
N LEU A 663 -15.93 -20.27 -18.09
CA LEU A 663 -14.98 -19.22 -18.48
C LEU A 663 -14.54 -19.35 -19.95
N ARG A 664 -14.28 -20.57 -20.43
CA ARG A 664 -13.92 -20.85 -21.83
C ARG A 664 -14.98 -20.39 -22.82
N SER A 665 -16.26 -20.50 -22.45
CA SER A 665 -17.38 -20.04 -23.29
C SER A 665 -17.35 -18.51 -23.52
N ILE A 666 -16.76 -17.76 -22.59
CA ILE A 666 -16.67 -16.29 -22.65
C ILE A 666 -15.38 -15.86 -23.33
N VAL A 667 -14.25 -16.45 -22.94
CA VAL A 667 -12.91 -16.18 -23.48
C VAL A 667 -12.30 -17.51 -23.96
N PRO A 668 -12.32 -17.78 -25.27
CA PRO A 668 -11.74 -19.01 -25.81
C PRO A 668 -10.25 -19.11 -25.46
N SER A 669 -9.86 -20.19 -24.80
CA SER A 669 -8.48 -20.47 -24.39
C SER A 669 -8.15 -21.93 -24.58
N LYS A 670 -7.11 -22.21 -25.37
CA LYS A 670 -6.63 -23.58 -25.60
C LYS A 670 -6.07 -24.20 -24.33
N ILE A 671 -5.50 -23.40 -23.42
CA ILE A 671 -4.94 -23.88 -22.16
C ILE A 671 -6.08 -24.38 -21.26
N ILE A 672 -7.14 -23.59 -21.10
CA ILE A 672 -8.33 -23.96 -20.32
C ILE A 672 -8.97 -25.24 -20.87
N GLU A 673 -9.04 -25.39 -22.19
CA GLU A 673 -9.57 -26.61 -22.82
C GLU A 673 -8.75 -27.86 -22.52
N VAL A 674 -7.42 -27.74 -22.52
CA VAL A 674 -6.52 -28.85 -22.16
C VAL A 674 -6.70 -29.24 -20.69
N ASP A 675 -6.75 -28.26 -19.79
CA ASP A 675 -6.93 -28.50 -18.35
C ASP A 675 -8.30 -29.12 -18.05
N GLU A 676 -9.38 -28.62 -18.67
CA GLU A 676 -10.74 -29.16 -18.58
C GLU A 676 -10.77 -30.65 -18.98
N LEU A 677 -10.16 -31.00 -20.11
CA LEU A 677 -10.10 -32.38 -20.59
C LEU A 677 -9.23 -33.28 -19.70
N ASN A 678 -8.13 -32.76 -19.14
CA ASN A 678 -7.27 -33.52 -18.23
C ASN A 678 -8.02 -33.86 -16.93
N LEU A 679 -8.66 -32.85 -16.33
CA LEU A 679 -9.44 -33.00 -15.10
C LEU A 679 -10.63 -33.95 -15.29
N LEU A 680 -11.33 -33.89 -16.44
CA LEU A 680 -12.39 -34.85 -16.77
C LEU A 680 -11.89 -36.30 -16.83
N LYS A 681 -10.67 -36.54 -17.32
CA LYS A 681 -10.05 -37.87 -17.28
C LYS A 681 -9.74 -38.29 -15.83
N GLN A 682 -9.21 -37.37 -15.02
CA GLN A 682 -8.91 -37.61 -13.61
C GLN A 682 -10.16 -37.98 -12.81
N VAL A 683 -11.31 -37.33 -13.05
CA VAL A 683 -12.60 -37.68 -12.43
C VAL A 683 -12.96 -39.15 -12.64
N ASN A 684 -12.81 -39.66 -13.86
CA ASN A 684 -13.07 -41.07 -14.16
C ASN A 684 -12.00 -41.98 -13.53
N GLY A 685 -10.75 -41.53 -13.49
CA GLY A 685 -9.65 -42.22 -12.80
C GLY A 685 -9.94 -42.41 -11.30
N LEU A 686 -10.49 -41.40 -10.61
CA LEU A 686 -10.85 -41.49 -9.19
C LEU A 686 -11.91 -42.54 -8.92
N ILE A 687 -12.92 -42.64 -9.79
CA ILE A 687 -13.97 -43.67 -9.69
C ILE A 687 -13.35 -45.06 -9.80
N ALA A 688 -12.49 -45.28 -10.80
CA ALA A 688 -11.83 -46.56 -11.03
C ALA A 688 -10.89 -46.93 -9.87
N THR A 689 -10.06 -45.99 -9.40
CA THR A 689 -9.15 -46.21 -8.27
C THR A 689 -9.89 -46.47 -6.97
N ALA A 690 -10.98 -45.74 -6.68
CA ALA A 690 -11.80 -46.00 -5.50
C ALA A 690 -12.51 -47.36 -5.59
N ALA A 691 -13.01 -47.71 -6.78
CA ALA A 691 -13.62 -49.00 -7.03
C ALA A 691 -12.65 -50.17 -6.76
N GLU A 692 -11.42 -50.02 -7.25
CA GLU A 692 -10.35 -50.99 -7.00
C GLU A 692 -9.98 -51.05 -5.51
N ARG A 693 -9.72 -49.90 -4.88
CA ARG A 693 -9.19 -49.82 -3.51
C ARG A 693 -10.19 -50.27 -2.43
N PHE A 694 -11.48 -49.98 -2.60
CA PHE A 694 -12.49 -50.24 -1.57
C PHE A 694 -13.36 -51.47 -1.84
N TYR A 695 -13.47 -51.94 -3.09
CA TYR A 695 -14.44 -52.99 -3.45
C TYR A 695 -13.84 -54.25 -4.12
N LYS A 696 -12.71 -54.18 -4.83
CA LYS A 696 -12.14 -55.31 -5.60
C LYS A 696 -11.90 -56.57 -4.76
N ASP A 697 -11.29 -56.41 -3.58
CA ASP A 697 -10.93 -57.52 -2.68
C ASP A 697 -11.89 -57.63 -1.47
N SER A 698 -13.05 -56.96 -1.52
CA SER A 698 -14.04 -56.92 -0.42
C SER A 698 -15.47 -57.12 -0.93
N PRO A 699 -15.80 -58.31 -1.48
CA PRO A 699 -17.04 -58.56 -2.22
C PRO A 699 -18.33 -58.39 -1.40
N ASN A 700 -18.26 -58.44 -0.07
CA ASN A 700 -19.41 -58.29 0.85
C ASN A 700 -19.55 -56.87 1.44
N ARG A 701 -18.74 -55.90 1.00
CA ARG A 701 -18.61 -54.56 1.63
C ARG A 701 -19.22 -53.44 0.78
N LEU A 702 -20.19 -53.75 -0.07
CA LEU A 702 -20.93 -52.71 -0.80
C LEU A 702 -21.75 -51.86 0.19
N PRO A 703 -21.68 -50.52 0.14
CA PRO A 703 -22.52 -49.66 0.96
C PRO A 703 -23.99 -49.92 0.65
N ARG A 704 -24.87 -49.85 1.66
CA ARG A 704 -26.31 -49.65 1.41
C ARG A 704 -26.43 -48.42 0.50
N LEU A 705 -27.26 -48.48 -0.55
CA LEU A 705 -27.43 -47.48 -1.64
C LEU A 705 -27.77 -46.02 -1.21
N ALA A 706 -27.59 -45.66 0.07
CA ALA A 706 -27.80 -44.35 0.68
C ALA A 706 -26.53 -43.46 0.73
N GLY A 707 -25.44 -43.81 0.04
CA GLY A 707 -24.20 -43.00 -0.03
C GLY A 707 -24.24 -41.84 -1.05
N SER A 708 -23.16 -41.05 -1.10
CA SER A 708 -22.97 -39.93 -2.04
C SER A 708 -22.99 -40.37 -3.52
N GLU A 709 -23.19 -39.45 -4.47
CA GLU A 709 -23.15 -39.73 -5.92
C GLU A 709 -21.88 -40.49 -6.31
N PHE A 710 -20.74 -40.05 -5.78
CA PHE A 710 -19.44 -40.68 -6.02
C PHE A 710 -19.39 -42.14 -5.55
N MET A 711 -19.86 -42.42 -4.33
CA MET A 711 -19.85 -43.79 -3.78
C MET A 711 -20.69 -44.75 -4.64
N LYS A 712 -21.82 -44.26 -5.20
CA LYS A 712 -22.65 -45.05 -6.12
C LYS A 712 -21.90 -45.35 -7.42
N LEU A 713 -21.22 -44.36 -7.99
CA LEU A 713 -20.43 -44.53 -9.22
C LEU A 713 -19.26 -45.51 -9.02
N ALA A 714 -18.54 -45.41 -7.91
CA ALA A 714 -17.44 -46.34 -7.59
C ALA A 714 -17.95 -47.77 -7.35
N ALA A 715 -19.09 -47.93 -6.67
CA ALA A 715 -19.72 -49.23 -6.47
C ALA A 715 -20.19 -49.86 -7.79
N LEU A 716 -20.83 -49.09 -8.67
CA LEU A 716 -21.24 -49.56 -10.00
C LEU A 716 -20.03 -49.98 -10.85
N HIS A 717 -18.97 -49.18 -10.85
CA HIS A 717 -17.75 -49.50 -11.56
C HIS A 717 -17.12 -50.82 -11.05
N ALA A 718 -17.17 -51.06 -9.73
CA ALA A 718 -16.69 -52.32 -9.15
C ALA A 718 -17.56 -53.54 -9.54
N ILE A 719 -18.88 -53.37 -9.61
CA ILE A 719 -19.80 -54.42 -10.08
C ILE A 719 -19.51 -54.78 -11.53
N GLU A 720 -19.26 -53.77 -12.38
CA GLU A 720 -18.99 -53.96 -13.81
C GLU A 720 -17.62 -54.58 -14.10
N HIS A 721 -16.59 -54.23 -13.32
CA HIS A 721 -15.20 -54.55 -13.65
C HIS A 721 -14.48 -55.52 -12.70
N PHE A 722 -14.97 -55.73 -11.47
CA PHE A 722 -14.28 -56.52 -10.44
C PHE A 722 -15.09 -57.72 -9.89
N VAL A 723 -16.15 -58.15 -10.60
CA VAL A 723 -16.96 -59.34 -10.23
C VAL A 723 -17.55 -59.25 -8.81
N VAL A 724 -17.93 -58.04 -8.38
CA VAL A 724 -18.59 -57.80 -7.09
C VAL A 724 -20.09 -58.15 -7.20
N VAL A 725 -20.66 -58.84 -6.21
CA VAL A 725 -22.07 -59.28 -6.22
C VAL A 725 -22.99 -58.07 -6.11
N ASP A 726 -23.91 -57.92 -7.07
CA ASP A 726 -24.92 -56.86 -7.07
C ASP A 726 -26.00 -57.12 -5.99
N PRO A 727 -26.07 -56.31 -4.91
CA PRO A 727 -27.02 -56.48 -3.82
C PRO A 727 -28.47 -56.25 -4.27
N THR A 728 -28.68 -55.61 -5.42
CA THR A 728 -30.03 -55.38 -5.98
C THR A 728 -30.58 -56.62 -6.69
N LYS A 729 -29.71 -57.58 -7.06
CA LYS A 729 -30.12 -58.88 -7.65
C LYS A 729 -30.42 -59.95 -6.60
N GLU A 730 -29.92 -59.84 -5.37
CA GLU A 730 -30.19 -60.81 -4.30
C GLU A 730 -31.60 -60.72 -3.71
N LYS A 731 -32.31 -59.59 -3.85
CA LYS A 731 -33.71 -59.46 -3.41
C LYS A 731 -34.72 -60.24 -4.26
N ASN A 732 -34.31 -60.86 -5.37
CA ASN A 732 -35.22 -61.54 -6.31
C ASN A 732 -35.08 -63.08 -6.31
N LYS A 733 -34.50 -63.70 -5.28
CA LYS A 733 -34.49 -65.17 -5.14
C LYS A 733 -35.41 -65.63 -3.98
N GLU A 734 -36.71 -65.66 -4.24
CA GLU A 734 -37.64 -66.63 -3.63
C GLU A 734 -37.97 -67.72 -4.69
N PRO A 735 -38.22 -68.98 -4.29
CA PRO A 735 -38.35 -70.09 -5.21
C PRO A 735 -39.66 -70.04 -6.01
N GLU A 736 -39.53 -70.36 -7.29
CA GLU A 736 -40.59 -70.49 -8.29
C GLU A 736 -41.84 -71.24 -7.78
N LYS A 737 -43.01 -70.62 -7.93
CA LYS A 737 -44.22 -71.33 -8.35
C LYS A 737 -44.57 -70.90 -9.77
N THR A 738 -44.87 -71.90 -10.55
CA THR A 738 -44.97 -71.98 -12.01
C THR A 738 -46.18 -71.28 -12.63
N ASN A 739 -45.98 -70.91 -13.91
CA ASN A 739 -46.93 -70.58 -15.00
C ASN A 739 -47.52 -69.14 -14.95
N THR A 740 -47.52 -68.32 -16.02
CA THR A 740 -47.55 -68.58 -17.47
C THR A 740 -47.18 -67.28 -18.23
N GLU A 741 -46.56 -67.45 -19.40
CA GLU A 741 -46.38 -66.55 -20.57
C GLU A 741 -46.78 -65.05 -20.49
N THR A 742 -45.81 -64.17 -20.73
CA THR A 742 -45.90 -63.15 -21.82
C THR A 742 -44.54 -62.52 -22.11
N THR A 743 -44.10 -62.69 -23.35
CA THR A 743 -42.87 -62.17 -23.95
C THR A 743 -42.97 -60.65 -24.13
N ARG A 744 -42.13 -59.87 -23.45
CA ARG A 744 -41.77 -58.49 -23.85
C ARG A 744 -40.29 -58.23 -23.59
N VAL A 745 -39.54 -58.25 -24.68
CA VAL A 745 -38.13 -57.84 -24.78
C VAL A 745 -38.05 -56.33 -24.59
N VAL A 746 -37.34 -55.85 -23.56
CA VAL A 746 -36.92 -54.46 -23.41
C VAL A 746 -35.40 -54.44 -23.34
N SER A 747 -34.77 -54.22 -24.49
CA SER A 747 -33.34 -53.94 -24.59
C SER A 747 -33.09 -52.46 -24.35
N ARG A 748 -32.29 -52.18 -23.31
CA ARG A 748 -31.65 -50.88 -23.06
C ARG A 748 -30.48 -50.70 -24.03
N THR A 749 -30.51 -49.64 -24.81
CA THR A 749 -29.32 -48.97 -25.38
C THR A 749 -29.60 -47.47 -25.46
N HIS A 750 -29.02 -46.68 -24.56
CA HIS A 750 -28.86 -45.25 -24.78
C HIS A 750 -27.37 -44.97 -24.99
N SER A 751 -27.03 -44.84 -26.27
CA SER A 751 -25.77 -44.35 -26.82
C SER A 751 -26.04 -42.93 -27.35
N PHE A 752 -25.21 -41.97 -26.95
CA PHE A 752 -25.07 -40.62 -27.48
C PHE A 752 -23.62 -40.23 -27.12
N TYR A 753 -22.64 -39.95 -27.98
CA TYR A 753 -22.59 -39.47 -29.36
C TYR A 753 -21.35 -40.06 -30.10
N SER A 754 -21.53 -40.43 -31.37
CA SER A 754 -20.47 -40.41 -32.39
C SER A 754 -21.13 -40.45 -33.77
N LYS A 755 -21.08 -39.32 -34.48
CA LYS A 755 -21.25 -39.24 -35.94
C LYS A 755 -20.27 -38.21 -36.47
N MET A 756 -19.13 -38.69 -36.96
CA MET A 756 -18.38 -38.04 -38.03
C MET A 756 -18.33 -39.02 -39.21
N ASN A 757 -18.83 -38.56 -40.35
CA ASN A 757 -18.88 -39.28 -41.61
C ASN A 757 -17.47 -39.41 -42.21
N THR A 758 -17.19 -40.57 -42.80
CA THR A 758 -16.08 -40.82 -43.71
C THR A 758 -16.52 -40.69 -45.17
N ALA A 759 -15.71 -39.93 -45.92
CA ALA A 759 -15.24 -40.06 -47.31
C ALA A 759 -16.20 -40.40 -48.48
N THR A 760 -16.07 -39.59 -49.55
CA THR A 760 -16.03 -40.07 -50.95
C THR A 760 -15.02 -39.26 -51.78
N ASN A 761 -14.31 -39.99 -52.64
CA ASN A 761 -13.21 -39.61 -53.54
C ASN A 761 -13.54 -38.56 -54.60
N GLY A 762 -12.50 -37.89 -55.11
CA GLY A 762 -12.53 -37.12 -56.35
C GLY A 762 -11.17 -36.53 -56.75
N GLU A 763 -10.36 -37.37 -57.38
CA GLU A 763 -9.33 -37.08 -58.42
C GLU A 763 -8.15 -36.10 -58.26
N ILE A 764 -7.08 -36.52 -58.93
CA ILE A 764 -5.69 -36.08 -58.93
C ILE A 764 -5.44 -35.12 -60.10
N THR A 765 -4.63 -34.07 -59.91
CA THR A 765 -3.46 -33.76 -60.77
C THR A 765 -2.57 -32.66 -60.16
N PRO A 766 -1.24 -32.65 -60.45
CA PRO A 766 -0.21 -32.03 -59.62
C PRO A 766 0.43 -30.76 -60.25
N ILE A 767 1.50 -30.26 -59.60
CA ILE A 767 2.49 -29.23 -60.04
C ILE A 767 2.12 -27.83 -59.47
N GLU A 768 2.96 -27.02 -58.82
CA GLU A 768 4.41 -26.78 -58.88
C GLU A 768 4.91 -26.09 -57.60
N SER A 769 6.21 -26.17 -57.37
CA SER A 769 7.03 -25.37 -56.45
C SER A 769 6.86 -23.86 -56.61
N ILE A 770 7.09 -23.07 -55.54
CA ILE A 770 7.98 -21.86 -55.49
C ILE A 770 7.89 -21.18 -54.10
N THR A 771 9.03 -21.24 -53.41
CA THR A 771 9.79 -20.18 -52.70
C THR A 771 9.14 -19.20 -51.70
N ALA A 772 9.93 -18.99 -50.63
CA ALA A 772 9.81 -18.02 -49.55
C ALA A 772 9.64 -16.55 -49.97
N THR A 773 8.94 -15.76 -49.15
CA THR A 773 9.45 -14.48 -48.63
C THR A 773 8.63 -13.98 -47.42
N GLN A 774 9.36 -13.50 -46.41
CA GLN A 774 8.96 -12.63 -45.30
C GLN A 774 8.42 -11.27 -45.80
N PRO A 775 7.77 -10.42 -44.96
CA PRO A 775 8.06 -10.10 -43.55
C PRO A 775 7.19 -10.81 -42.52
#